data_AF-A0A0P8ZYA1-F1
#
_entry.id   AF-A0A0P8ZYA1-F1
#
_cell.length_a   1.000
_cell.length_b   1.000
_cell.length_c   1.000
_cell.angle_alpha   90.00
_cell.angle_beta   90.00
_cell.angle_gamma   90.00
#
_symmetry.space_group_name_H-M   'P 1'
#
loop_
_entity.id
_entity.type
_entity.pdbx_description
1 polymer ?
#
loop_
_entity_poly.entity_id
_entity_poly.type
_entity_poly.pdbx_seq_one_letter_code
_entity_poly.pdbx_strand_id
1 'polypeptide(L)'
;MGKALSFIIISIIVLILVSGCVNKTLPAEQTIIPLDSPELPERGFFMGVLPTPAEGQTFEEAYSQAAEYVEFSPVWGRPTPFYSLASELSGDWGQTFVEGYIRKNGMFPIIHVSFIGPNITLITPPNMKNATLSDPKWREAYKKAVLDVVKISRPLYLSLGNEVNRWYEKYGVKEGDPNGFQHYVSLYEEIYDAVKELSPETKVFCTFAREIVSENREANLEVLSLFNPDKMDLLVFTSYPYAVRGINRPCDIPDDYYSRALKYMPGKPFGLIEIGWPSIEAFGGEQGQADFILEVTGRLTEEQGINLHLLGWAWLHDLNENDHLGLITKDGREKLAYNVWASISRLGKRAMPTIREDTIPKNAIKIMPEMDVFPPILHSDEWSKPVPLEGPINTAGAEDSPFVTPDGKNLYFFFTPDVNVPPQKQLIDGVTGIWWSKKINGKWSKPMRIVLGSSESLDGAVFILNDTMWFASVRRGNYGEVDIYTAKFRNGRWTDVKNAGELLNAVYDVGELCTSPDGKTMYYGCGGDICMMDYVNGSWVNPRKVPNINSELNEDQPFITPDGNELWFTGQSRLGYPGPAIFRSLKTKDGWSEPEEIVSNFAGEPVLDAQGNLYFVHHYVTKDMKIIEADIYVAYKK
;
A
#
# COMPACT_ATOMS: atom_id res chain seq x y z
N MET A 1 -1.40 -57.13 10.25
CA MET A 1 -2.17 -58.31 10.71
C MET A 1 -3.04 -57.83 11.87
N GLY A 2 -4.37 -57.88 11.77
CA GLY A 2 -5.28 -57.47 12.84
C GLY A 2 -6.41 -56.52 12.42
N LYS A 3 -7.40 -57.06 11.69
CA LYS A 3 -8.79 -56.55 11.70
C LYS A 3 -9.50 -57.14 12.92
N ALA A 4 -10.42 -56.39 13.54
CA ALA A 4 -11.58 -56.85 14.33
C ALA A 4 -12.17 -55.61 15.05
N LEU A 5 -13.47 -55.39 15.26
CA LEU A 5 -14.69 -56.16 15.05
C LEU A 5 -15.90 -55.21 15.23
N SER A 6 -17.02 -55.56 14.59
CA SER A 6 -18.40 -55.54 15.13
C SER A 6 -19.46 -54.94 14.18
N PHE A 7 -20.25 -55.88 13.66
CA PHE A 7 -21.52 -55.79 12.95
C PHE A 7 -22.72 -55.63 13.91
N ILE A 8 -23.94 -55.56 13.33
CA ILE A 8 -25.31 -55.95 13.84
C ILE A 8 -26.22 -54.72 14.13
N ILE A 9 -27.43 -54.48 13.56
CA ILE A 9 -28.43 -55.34 12.86
C ILE A 9 -29.67 -54.53 12.33
N ILE A 10 -30.36 -55.06 11.28
CA ILE A 10 -31.85 -55.06 10.98
C ILE A 10 -32.56 -53.72 10.63
N SER A 11 -33.48 -53.59 9.66
CA SER A 11 -34.17 -54.52 8.75
C SER A 11 -34.82 -53.81 7.55
N ILE A 12 -35.05 -54.60 6.50
CA ILE A 12 -35.79 -54.31 5.26
C ILE A 12 -37.31 -54.38 5.50
N ILE A 13 -38.09 -53.46 4.93
CA ILE A 13 -39.46 -53.71 4.47
C ILE A 13 -39.59 -53.20 3.02
N VAL A 14 -39.90 -54.14 2.13
CA VAL A 14 -40.31 -53.90 0.73
C VAL A 14 -41.84 -53.94 0.69
N LEU A 15 -42.47 -52.93 0.08
CA LEU A 15 -43.84 -53.00 -0.42
C LEU A 15 -43.85 -52.51 -1.88
N ILE A 16 -44.35 -53.34 -2.80
CA ILE A 16 -44.60 -53.00 -4.21
C ILE A 16 -46.11 -53.10 -4.48
N LEU A 17 -46.56 -52.26 -5.43
CA LEU A 17 -47.83 -52.22 -6.19
C LEU A 17 -48.81 -51.15 -5.65
N VAL A 18 -49.36 -50.23 -6.45
CA VAL A 18 -49.91 -50.35 -7.81
C VAL A 18 -49.76 -49.04 -8.62
N SER A 19 -49.59 -49.22 -9.93
CA SER A 19 -49.67 -48.29 -11.06
C SER A 19 -50.66 -47.12 -10.94
N GLY A 20 -50.12 -45.90 -11.11
CA GLY A 20 -50.84 -44.75 -11.64
C GLY A 20 -49.93 -44.02 -12.63
N CYS A 21 -50.26 -44.08 -13.94
CA CYS A 21 -49.64 -43.24 -14.95
C CYS A 21 -50.00 -41.78 -14.65
N VAL A 22 -49.04 -41.05 -14.10
CA VAL A 22 -49.04 -39.58 -14.10
C VAL A 22 -47.79 -39.18 -14.86
N ASN A 23 -47.96 -38.49 -15.98
CA ASN A 23 -46.90 -37.72 -16.62
C ASN A 23 -46.35 -36.75 -15.58
N LYS A 24 -45.31 -37.16 -14.86
CA LYS A 24 -44.45 -36.24 -14.12
C LYS A 24 -43.62 -35.52 -15.17
N THR A 25 -44.05 -34.32 -15.53
CA THR A 25 -43.14 -33.26 -15.93
C THR A 25 -41.93 -33.30 -15.00
N LEU A 26 -40.75 -33.49 -15.59
CA LEU A 26 -39.47 -33.39 -14.89
C LEU A 26 -39.45 -32.07 -14.11
N PRO A 27 -38.93 -32.03 -12.87
CA PRO A 27 -38.74 -30.77 -12.17
C PRO A 27 -37.86 -29.86 -13.02
N ALA A 28 -38.20 -28.57 -13.10
CA ALA A 28 -37.33 -27.55 -13.69
C ALA A 28 -35.90 -27.73 -13.14
N GLU A 29 -34.89 -27.71 -14.02
CA GLU A 29 -33.49 -27.86 -13.62
C GLU A 29 -33.18 -26.92 -12.45
N GLN A 30 -32.70 -27.49 -11.35
CA GLN A 30 -32.45 -26.76 -10.13
C GLN A 30 -31.27 -25.81 -10.36
N THR A 31 -31.53 -24.51 -10.34
CA THR A 31 -30.51 -23.46 -10.46
C THR A 31 -29.38 -23.71 -9.46
N ILE A 32 -28.14 -23.64 -9.94
CA ILE A 32 -26.94 -23.83 -9.14
C ILE A 32 -26.56 -22.49 -8.53
N ILE A 33 -26.34 -22.47 -7.21
CA ILE A 33 -25.87 -21.30 -6.48
C ILE A 33 -24.36 -21.47 -6.25
N PRO A 34 -23.52 -20.44 -6.46
CA PRO A 34 -22.13 -20.48 -6.04
C PRO A 34 -21.96 -20.89 -4.57
N LEU A 35 -20.85 -21.56 -4.24
CA LEU A 35 -20.54 -21.87 -2.84
C LEU A 35 -19.94 -20.67 -2.10
N ASP A 36 -19.38 -19.73 -2.84
CA ASP A 36 -18.65 -18.59 -2.33
C ASP A 36 -19.56 -17.34 -2.38
N SER A 37 -19.63 -16.59 -1.28
CA SER A 37 -20.39 -15.34 -1.19
C SER A 37 -19.61 -14.31 -0.37
N PRO A 38 -18.44 -13.85 -0.89
CA PRO A 38 -17.58 -12.93 -0.18
C PRO A 38 -18.22 -11.54 -0.11
N GLU A 39 -18.12 -10.90 1.05
CA GLU A 39 -18.49 -9.49 1.21
C GLU A 39 -17.36 -8.61 0.68
N LEU A 40 -17.69 -7.62 -0.14
CA LEU A 40 -16.71 -6.69 -0.66
C LEU A 40 -16.07 -5.90 0.50
N PRO A 41 -14.74 -5.93 0.67
CA PRO A 41 -14.09 -5.18 1.74
C PRO A 41 -14.25 -3.66 1.55
N GLU A 42 -14.11 -2.88 2.63
CA GLU A 42 -14.27 -1.42 2.59
C GLU A 42 -13.37 -0.71 1.57
N ARG A 43 -12.19 -1.28 1.29
CA ARG A 43 -11.25 -0.80 0.27
C ARG A 43 -11.78 -0.94 -1.18
N GLY A 44 -12.95 -1.53 -1.38
CA GLY A 44 -13.66 -1.55 -2.66
C GLY A 44 -13.29 -2.66 -3.63
N PHE A 45 -12.28 -3.49 -3.34
CA PHE A 45 -11.86 -4.60 -4.20
C PHE A 45 -11.36 -5.83 -3.42
N PHE A 46 -11.48 -7.01 -4.02
CA PHE A 46 -10.90 -8.25 -3.48
C PHE A 46 -9.41 -8.34 -3.83
N MET A 47 -8.62 -8.81 -2.88
CA MET A 47 -7.19 -9.08 -3.06
C MET A 47 -6.97 -10.57 -3.23
N GLY A 48 -5.96 -10.94 -4.01
CA GLY A 48 -5.60 -12.32 -4.25
C GLY A 48 -4.11 -12.54 -4.43
N VAL A 49 -3.66 -13.78 -4.25
CA VAL A 49 -2.30 -14.19 -4.57
C VAL A 49 -2.27 -15.67 -4.88
N LEU A 50 -1.35 -16.14 -5.73
CA LEU A 50 -1.05 -17.57 -5.81
C LEU A 50 -0.15 -17.97 -4.63
N PRO A 51 -0.61 -18.83 -3.69
CA PRO A 51 0.20 -19.19 -2.53
C PRO A 51 1.25 -20.25 -2.91
N THR A 52 2.39 -19.79 -3.40
CA THR A 52 3.61 -20.59 -3.59
C THR A 52 4.30 -20.73 -2.24
N PRO A 53 4.88 -21.90 -1.88
CA PRO A 53 5.55 -22.07 -0.59
C PRO A 53 7.01 -21.58 -0.60
N ALA A 54 7.49 -21.07 0.54
CA ALA A 54 8.91 -20.90 0.82
C ALA A 54 9.67 -22.25 0.86
N GLU A 55 10.99 -22.20 0.91
CA GLU A 55 11.81 -23.37 1.22
C GLU A 55 11.46 -23.93 2.60
N GLY A 56 11.18 -25.23 2.67
CA GLY A 56 10.78 -25.89 3.92
C GLY A 56 9.33 -25.68 4.35
N GLN A 57 8.55 -24.84 3.65
CA GLN A 57 7.13 -24.60 3.92
C GLN A 57 6.25 -25.57 3.13
N THR A 58 5.18 -26.06 3.76
CA THR A 58 4.14 -26.86 3.09
C THR A 58 3.16 -25.97 2.32
N PHE A 59 2.40 -26.56 1.38
CA PHE A 59 1.32 -25.82 0.72
C PHE A 59 0.23 -25.38 1.69
N GLU A 60 -0.14 -26.20 2.68
CA GLU A 60 -1.14 -25.82 3.68
C GLU A 60 -0.73 -24.55 4.43
N GLU A 61 0.52 -24.48 4.88
CA GLU A 61 1.08 -23.30 5.56
C GLU A 61 1.10 -22.07 4.65
N ALA A 62 1.52 -22.23 3.38
CA ALA A 62 1.56 -21.12 2.43
C ALA A 62 0.16 -20.55 2.14
N TYR A 63 -0.85 -21.41 1.99
CA TYR A 63 -2.24 -20.98 1.79
C TYR A 63 -2.83 -20.35 3.05
N SER A 64 -2.51 -20.89 4.24
CA SER A 64 -2.91 -20.27 5.51
C SER A 64 -2.29 -18.89 5.68
N GLN A 65 -1.02 -18.70 5.30
CA GLN A 65 -0.33 -17.42 5.36
C GLN A 65 -0.93 -16.41 4.36
N ALA A 66 -1.20 -16.84 3.12
CA ALA A 66 -1.85 -15.99 2.13
C ALA A 66 -3.21 -15.48 2.63
N ALA A 67 -4.02 -16.37 3.20
CA ALA A 67 -5.37 -16.08 3.66
C ALA A 67 -5.45 -15.02 4.78
N GLU A 68 -4.35 -14.70 5.46
CA GLU A 68 -4.31 -13.57 6.39
C GLU A 68 -4.53 -12.23 5.68
N TYR A 69 -4.22 -12.14 4.38
CA TYR A 69 -4.16 -10.87 3.64
C TYR A 69 -4.99 -10.83 2.36
N VAL A 70 -5.58 -11.95 1.93
CA VAL A 70 -6.30 -12.02 0.64
C VAL A 70 -7.61 -12.78 0.75
N GLU A 71 -8.55 -12.47 -0.13
CA GLU A 71 -9.86 -13.15 -0.19
C GLU A 71 -9.95 -14.15 -1.34
N PHE A 72 -9.01 -14.17 -2.28
CA PHE A 72 -9.03 -15.16 -3.36
C PHE A 72 -7.67 -15.75 -3.72
N SER A 73 -7.74 -16.94 -4.31
CA SER A 73 -6.59 -17.57 -4.96
C SER A 73 -6.99 -18.07 -6.34
N PRO A 74 -6.18 -17.82 -7.38
CA PRO A 74 -6.38 -18.48 -8.67
C PRO A 74 -6.06 -19.97 -8.57
N VAL A 75 -6.82 -20.79 -9.29
CA VAL A 75 -6.62 -22.25 -9.30
C VAL A 75 -5.71 -22.64 -10.48
N TRP A 76 -4.40 -22.42 -10.30
CA TRP A 76 -3.36 -22.65 -11.35
C TRP A 76 -2.34 -23.74 -11.03
N GLY A 77 -2.33 -24.29 -9.81
CA GLY A 77 -1.27 -25.18 -9.33
C GLY A 77 -1.11 -26.51 -10.08
N ARG A 78 -1.91 -26.80 -11.11
CA ARG A 78 -1.79 -27.99 -11.94
C ARG A 78 -2.29 -27.73 -13.38
N PRO A 79 -1.46 -27.99 -14.41
CA PRO A 79 -1.88 -27.84 -15.81
C PRO A 79 -2.81 -28.98 -16.20
N THR A 80 -4.11 -28.77 -15.97
CA THR A 80 -5.17 -29.75 -16.28
C THR A 80 -5.90 -29.34 -17.55
N PRO A 81 -6.00 -30.20 -18.58
CA PRO A 81 -6.77 -29.88 -19.77
C PRO A 81 -8.26 -29.75 -19.43
N PHE A 82 -8.99 -28.87 -20.11
CA PHE A 82 -10.38 -28.54 -19.78
C PHE A 82 -11.28 -29.78 -19.65
N TYR A 83 -11.09 -30.79 -20.51
CA TYR A 83 -11.92 -32.00 -20.56
C TYR A 83 -11.68 -32.98 -19.39
N SER A 84 -10.68 -32.72 -18.54
CA SER A 84 -10.42 -33.47 -17.31
C SER A 84 -10.61 -32.62 -16.04
N LEU A 85 -10.76 -31.30 -16.18
CA LEU A 85 -10.77 -30.36 -15.07
C LEU A 85 -11.89 -30.64 -14.06
N ALA A 86 -13.11 -30.92 -14.54
CA ALA A 86 -14.24 -31.22 -13.67
C ALA A 86 -13.97 -32.47 -12.80
N SER A 87 -13.38 -33.52 -13.39
CA SER A 87 -13.01 -34.73 -12.66
C SER A 87 -11.94 -34.47 -11.61
N GLU A 88 -10.93 -33.65 -11.92
CA GLU A 88 -9.86 -33.30 -10.99
C GLU A 88 -10.37 -32.42 -9.83
N LEU A 89 -11.29 -31.50 -10.11
CA LEU A 89 -11.97 -30.69 -9.09
C LEU A 89 -12.84 -31.54 -8.16
N SER A 90 -13.47 -32.61 -8.67
CA SER A 90 -14.23 -33.55 -7.83
C SER A 90 -13.36 -34.56 -7.07
N GLY A 91 -12.10 -34.73 -7.47
CA GLY A 91 -11.17 -35.70 -6.90
C GLY A 91 -10.31 -35.13 -5.76
N ASP A 92 -9.35 -35.93 -5.30
CA ASP A 92 -8.49 -35.60 -4.15
C ASP A 92 -7.78 -34.25 -4.28
N TRP A 93 -7.36 -33.89 -5.49
CA TRP A 93 -6.68 -32.62 -5.76
C TRP A 93 -7.61 -31.42 -5.52
N GLY A 94 -8.83 -31.44 -6.07
CA GLY A 94 -9.82 -30.39 -5.82
C GLY A 94 -10.25 -30.33 -4.36
N GLN A 95 -10.44 -31.48 -3.71
CA GLN A 95 -10.75 -31.54 -2.28
C GLN A 95 -9.62 -30.96 -1.42
N THR A 96 -8.36 -31.15 -1.80
CA THR A 96 -7.22 -30.62 -1.04
C THR A 96 -7.01 -29.14 -1.30
N PHE A 97 -6.86 -28.72 -2.57
CA PHE A 97 -6.49 -27.34 -2.89
C PHE A 97 -7.68 -26.39 -2.88
N VAL A 98 -8.81 -26.77 -3.48
CA VAL A 98 -9.97 -25.86 -3.60
C VAL A 98 -10.77 -25.86 -2.30
N GLU A 99 -11.19 -27.04 -1.82
CA GLU A 99 -11.97 -27.11 -0.58
C GLU A 99 -11.10 -26.91 0.66
N GLY A 100 -9.96 -27.62 0.73
CA GLY A 100 -9.11 -27.67 1.91
C GLY A 100 -8.21 -26.45 2.13
N TYR A 101 -7.59 -25.92 1.07
CA TYR A 101 -6.62 -24.82 1.20
C TYR A 101 -7.20 -23.45 0.85
N ILE A 102 -8.12 -23.35 -0.11
CA ILE A 102 -8.74 -22.06 -0.46
C ILE A 102 -9.96 -21.81 0.43
N ARG A 103 -11.03 -22.59 0.28
CA ARG A 103 -12.32 -22.34 0.93
C ARG A 103 -12.28 -22.44 2.45
N LYS A 104 -11.61 -23.47 2.98
CA LYS A 104 -11.48 -23.64 4.44
C LYS A 104 -10.71 -22.50 5.12
N ASN A 105 -9.81 -21.82 4.39
CA ASN A 105 -9.11 -20.63 4.87
C ASN A 105 -9.91 -19.34 4.62
N GLY A 106 -11.16 -19.42 4.18
CA GLY A 106 -12.02 -18.25 3.96
C GLY A 106 -11.79 -17.51 2.65
N MET A 107 -10.94 -18.03 1.76
CA MET A 107 -10.77 -17.50 0.42
C MET A 107 -11.75 -18.13 -0.57
N PHE A 108 -12.01 -17.47 -1.69
CA PHE A 108 -12.75 -18.04 -2.82
C PHE A 108 -11.82 -18.37 -4.01
N PRO A 109 -12.10 -19.44 -4.77
CA PRO A 109 -11.31 -19.81 -5.93
C PRO A 109 -11.72 -19.01 -7.17
N ILE A 110 -10.73 -18.62 -7.99
CA ILE A 110 -10.99 -18.27 -9.39
C ILE A 110 -10.68 -19.50 -10.26
N ILE A 111 -11.72 -20.05 -10.90
CA ILE A 111 -11.59 -21.25 -11.73
C ILE A 111 -11.35 -20.86 -13.19
N HIS A 112 -10.25 -21.37 -13.76
CA HIS A 112 -9.87 -21.12 -15.15
C HIS A 112 -10.08 -22.36 -16.01
N VAL A 113 -10.86 -22.21 -17.08
CA VAL A 113 -11.10 -23.26 -18.06
C VAL A 113 -10.49 -22.84 -19.39
N SER A 114 -9.19 -23.03 -19.58
CA SER A 114 -8.52 -22.60 -20.81
C SER A 114 -8.69 -23.61 -21.96
N PHE A 115 -8.92 -23.10 -23.16
CA PHE A 115 -8.81 -23.87 -24.41
C PHE A 115 -7.42 -23.78 -25.05
N ILE A 116 -6.59 -22.84 -24.58
CA ILE A 116 -5.27 -22.54 -25.13
C ILE A 116 -4.23 -23.38 -24.38
N GLY A 117 -3.48 -24.18 -25.14
CA GLY A 117 -2.37 -24.98 -24.67
C GLY A 117 -1.01 -24.35 -24.99
N PRO A 118 0.09 -25.08 -24.71
CA PRO A 118 1.44 -24.63 -25.01
C PRO A 118 1.62 -24.16 -26.46
N ASN A 119 2.43 -23.13 -26.67
CA ASN A 119 2.66 -22.51 -28.00
C ASN A 119 1.40 -21.96 -28.68
N ILE A 120 0.38 -21.60 -27.90
CA ILE A 120 -0.91 -21.08 -28.41
C ILE A 120 -1.54 -22.08 -29.40
N THR A 121 -1.63 -23.34 -28.96
CA THR A 121 -2.26 -24.45 -29.69
C THR A 121 -3.59 -24.81 -29.04
N LEU A 122 -4.51 -25.39 -29.81
CA LEU A 122 -5.82 -25.80 -29.26
C LEU A 122 -5.62 -27.02 -28.35
N ILE A 123 -6.11 -26.96 -27.11
CA ILE A 123 -6.21 -28.14 -26.25
C ILE A 123 -7.28 -29.05 -26.86
N THR A 124 -6.93 -30.29 -27.17
CA THR A 124 -7.87 -31.24 -27.77
C THR A 124 -8.00 -32.50 -26.92
N PRO A 125 -9.22 -33.02 -26.70
CA PRO A 125 -9.41 -34.36 -26.20
C PRO A 125 -8.63 -35.40 -27.03
N PRO A 126 -8.16 -36.53 -26.44
CA PRO A 126 -7.34 -37.51 -27.15
C PRO A 126 -7.96 -38.07 -28.45
N ASN A 127 -9.28 -38.08 -28.56
CA ASN A 127 -10.04 -38.52 -29.74
C ASN A 127 -10.31 -37.39 -30.77
N MET A 128 -9.75 -36.20 -30.58
CA MET A 128 -9.98 -34.99 -31.40
C MET A 128 -8.68 -34.26 -31.76
N LYS A 129 -7.56 -34.96 -31.96
CA LYS A 129 -6.19 -34.37 -32.09
C LYS A 129 -5.99 -33.35 -33.23
N ASN A 130 -6.93 -33.20 -34.15
CA ASN A 130 -6.88 -32.24 -35.26
C ASN A 130 -8.08 -31.28 -35.27
N ALA A 131 -8.83 -31.21 -34.16
CA ALA A 131 -9.93 -30.28 -34.06
C ALA A 131 -9.43 -28.84 -34.18
N THR A 132 -10.31 -28.00 -34.68
CA THR A 132 -10.13 -26.55 -34.74
C THR A 132 -11.17 -25.89 -33.85
N LEU A 133 -11.00 -24.60 -33.58
CA LEU A 133 -11.91 -23.82 -32.75
C LEU A 133 -13.34 -23.75 -33.34
N SER A 134 -13.47 -23.89 -34.66
CA SER A 134 -14.73 -23.98 -35.38
C SER A 134 -15.35 -25.38 -35.40
N ASP A 135 -14.66 -26.45 -34.94
CA ASP A 135 -15.18 -27.82 -34.97
C ASP A 135 -16.37 -27.98 -34.01
N PRO A 136 -17.58 -28.32 -34.49
CA PRO A 136 -18.77 -28.42 -33.64
C PRO A 136 -18.63 -29.43 -32.51
N LYS A 137 -17.96 -30.56 -32.73
CA LYS A 137 -17.78 -31.59 -31.69
C LYS A 137 -16.85 -31.11 -30.59
N TRP A 138 -15.81 -30.37 -30.96
CA TRP A 138 -14.87 -29.81 -29.99
C TRP A 138 -15.54 -28.68 -29.18
N ARG A 139 -16.31 -27.80 -29.84
CA ARG A 139 -17.07 -26.73 -29.18
C ARG A 139 -18.03 -27.27 -28.13
N GLU A 140 -18.81 -28.29 -28.49
CA GLU A 140 -19.71 -28.98 -27.56
C GLU A 140 -18.94 -29.63 -26.39
N ALA A 141 -17.77 -30.24 -26.66
CA ALA A 141 -16.95 -30.82 -25.61
C ALA A 141 -16.42 -29.75 -24.63
N TYR A 142 -15.99 -28.59 -25.13
CA TYR A 142 -15.52 -27.48 -24.30
C TYR A 142 -16.67 -26.86 -23.49
N LYS A 143 -17.81 -26.57 -24.12
CA LYS A 143 -19.02 -26.09 -23.45
C LYS A 143 -19.47 -27.06 -22.35
N LYS A 144 -19.56 -28.35 -22.67
CA LYS A 144 -19.93 -29.37 -21.69
C LYS A 144 -18.96 -29.40 -20.51
N ALA A 145 -17.66 -29.34 -20.76
CA ALA A 145 -16.66 -29.33 -19.69
C ALA A 145 -16.80 -28.10 -18.77
N VAL A 146 -17.08 -26.91 -19.33
CA VAL A 146 -17.37 -25.71 -18.54
C VAL A 146 -18.60 -25.92 -17.65
N LEU A 147 -19.70 -26.44 -18.20
CA LEU A 147 -20.92 -26.68 -17.43
C LEU A 147 -20.72 -27.75 -16.35
N ASP A 148 -19.92 -28.79 -16.62
CA ASP A 148 -19.54 -29.79 -15.63
C ASP A 148 -18.71 -29.16 -14.49
N VAL A 149 -17.78 -28.24 -14.81
CA VAL A 149 -17.02 -27.46 -13.81
C VAL A 149 -17.96 -26.62 -12.94
N VAL A 150 -18.95 -25.93 -13.52
CA VAL A 150 -19.95 -25.15 -12.77
C VAL A 150 -20.75 -26.06 -11.83
N LYS A 151 -21.16 -27.25 -12.31
CA LYS A 151 -21.91 -28.24 -11.51
C LYS A 151 -21.12 -28.77 -10.33
N ILE A 152 -19.83 -29.06 -10.54
CA ILE A 152 -18.97 -29.71 -9.54
C ILE A 152 -18.40 -28.71 -8.55
N SER A 153 -17.82 -27.61 -9.04
CA SER A 153 -17.08 -26.67 -8.20
C SER A 153 -17.89 -25.47 -7.73
N ARG A 154 -19.05 -25.21 -8.37
CA ARG A 154 -19.99 -24.12 -8.04
C ARG A 154 -19.28 -22.79 -7.80
N PRO A 155 -18.46 -22.30 -8.75
CA PRO A 155 -17.61 -21.14 -8.53
C PRO A 155 -18.41 -19.84 -8.60
N LEU A 156 -18.03 -18.86 -7.78
CA LEU A 156 -18.50 -17.49 -7.97
C LEU A 156 -17.79 -16.80 -9.15
N TYR A 157 -16.51 -17.08 -9.38
CA TYR A 157 -15.73 -16.47 -10.47
C TYR A 157 -15.20 -17.54 -11.44
N LEU A 158 -15.59 -17.43 -12.71
CA LEU A 158 -15.29 -18.39 -13.76
C LEU A 158 -14.68 -17.71 -14.97
N SER A 159 -13.45 -18.10 -15.31
CA SER A 159 -12.71 -17.62 -16.48
C SER A 159 -12.77 -18.63 -17.63
N LEU A 160 -13.32 -18.25 -18.77
CA LEU A 160 -13.50 -19.09 -19.97
C LEU A 160 -12.34 -18.97 -20.95
N GLY A 161 -11.10 -19.05 -20.47
CA GLY A 161 -9.91 -18.81 -21.29
C GLY A 161 -8.87 -18.02 -20.53
N ASN A 162 -7.60 -18.30 -20.82
CA ASN A 162 -6.47 -17.55 -20.27
C ASN A 162 -5.76 -16.77 -21.37
N GLU A 163 -5.61 -15.46 -21.20
CA GLU A 163 -4.91 -14.54 -22.11
C GLU A 163 -5.38 -14.69 -23.56
N VAL A 164 -6.69 -14.64 -23.77
CA VAL A 164 -7.32 -15.05 -25.04
C VAL A 164 -6.94 -14.17 -26.22
N ASN A 165 -6.51 -12.93 -25.96
CA ASN A 165 -5.96 -12.04 -26.98
C ASN A 165 -4.66 -12.56 -27.62
N ARG A 166 -3.92 -13.45 -26.96
CA ARG A 166 -2.76 -14.10 -27.60
C ARG A 166 -3.18 -15.04 -28.73
N TRP A 167 -4.36 -15.66 -28.60
CA TRP A 167 -4.96 -16.41 -29.71
C TRP A 167 -5.37 -15.48 -30.85
N TYR A 168 -6.00 -14.35 -30.52
CA TYR A 168 -6.33 -13.30 -31.49
C TYR A 168 -5.10 -12.79 -32.24
N GLU A 169 -3.99 -12.49 -31.57
CA GLU A 169 -2.78 -12.01 -32.24
C GLU A 169 -2.15 -13.06 -33.16
N LYS A 170 -2.30 -14.36 -32.83
CA LYS A 170 -1.76 -15.45 -33.65
C LYS A 170 -2.61 -15.79 -34.88
N TYR A 171 -3.94 -15.90 -34.71
CA TYR A 171 -4.84 -16.40 -35.76
C TYR A 171 -5.70 -15.29 -36.41
N GLY A 172 -5.81 -14.12 -35.76
CA GLY A 172 -6.61 -12.99 -36.24
C GLY A 172 -8.11 -13.31 -36.32
N VAL A 173 -8.82 -12.55 -37.17
CA VAL A 173 -10.26 -12.70 -37.44
C VAL A 173 -10.55 -13.06 -38.91
N LYS A 174 -9.63 -13.79 -39.54
CA LYS A 174 -9.72 -14.09 -40.98
C LYS A 174 -10.93 -14.98 -41.26
N GLU A 175 -11.74 -14.55 -42.21
CA GLU A 175 -12.86 -15.34 -42.72
C GLU A 175 -12.33 -16.65 -43.35
N GLY A 176 -12.94 -17.78 -42.98
CA GLY A 176 -12.52 -19.11 -43.43
C GLY A 176 -11.34 -19.74 -42.68
N ASP A 177 -10.68 -19.02 -41.76
CA ASP A 177 -9.71 -19.64 -40.84
C ASP A 177 -10.48 -20.39 -39.74
N PRO A 178 -10.37 -21.73 -39.66
CA PRO A 178 -11.11 -22.53 -38.68
C PRO A 178 -10.65 -22.30 -37.22
N ASN A 179 -9.56 -21.57 -37.02
CA ASN A 179 -9.07 -21.09 -35.72
C ASN A 179 -9.21 -19.58 -35.54
N GLY A 180 -9.88 -18.87 -36.45
CA GLY A 180 -10.13 -17.43 -36.31
C GLY A 180 -10.83 -17.09 -35.00
N PHE A 181 -10.44 -15.96 -34.38
CA PHE A 181 -10.86 -15.58 -33.04
C PHE A 181 -12.38 -15.35 -32.90
N GLN A 182 -13.07 -15.02 -34.00
CA GLN A 182 -14.53 -14.94 -34.06
C GLN A 182 -15.23 -16.24 -33.61
N HIS A 183 -14.60 -17.40 -33.80
CA HIS A 183 -15.13 -18.67 -33.34
C HIS A 183 -15.08 -18.79 -31.82
N TYR A 184 -14.07 -18.23 -31.17
CA TYR A 184 -14.00 -18.17 -29.71
C TYR A 184 -15.02 -17.17 -29.16
N VAL A 185 -15.13 -15.97 -29.74
CA VAL A 185 -16.11 -14.95 -29.30
C VAL A 185 -17.54 -15.52 -29.32
N SER A 186 -17.95 -16.15 -30.43
CA SER A 186 -19.27 -16.79 -30.51
C SER A 186 -19.45 -17.96 -29.55
N LEU A 187 -18.40 -18.76 -29.30
CA LEU A 187 -18.44 -19.84 -28.30
C LEU A 187 -18.55 -19.29 -26.88
N TYR A 188 -17.82 -18.23 -26.58
CA TYR A 188 -17.82 -17.57 -25.29
C TYR A 188 -19.22 -17.06 -24.95
N GLU A 189 -19.90 -16.38 -25.89
CA GLU A 189 -21.28 -15.92 -25.69
C GLU A 189 -22.28 -17.07 -25.50
N GLU A 190 -22.12 -18.16 -26.26
CA GLU A 190 -22.94 -19.36 -26.14
C GLU A 190 -22.77 -20.04 -24.77
N ILE A 191 -21.54 -20.09 -24.26
CA ILE A 191 -21.23 -20.64 -22.94
C ILE A 191 -21.69 -19.68 -21.85
N TYR A 192 -21.54 -18.36 -22.02
CA TYR A 192 -22.04 -17.36 -21.08
C TYR A 192 -23.53 -17.57 -20.84
N ASP A 193 -24.35 -17.62 -21.89
CA ASP A 193 -25.79 -17.82 -21.77
C ASP A 193 -26.11 -19.12 -21.03
N ALA A 194 -25.44 -20.22 -21.39
CA ALA A 194 -25.64 -21.52 -20.74
C ALA A 194 -25.22 -21.52 -19.26
N VAL A 195 -24.16 -20.81 -18.90
CA VAL A 195 -23.75 -20.66 -17.49
C VAL A 195 -24.73 -19.78 -16.75
N LYS A 196 -25.26 -18.70 -17.35
CA LYS A 196 -26.26 -17.84 -16.72
C LYS A 196 -27.60 -18.51 -16.51
N GLU A 197 -28.00 -19.40 -17.41
CA GLU A 197 -29.18 -20.25 -17.21
C GLU A 197 -28.98 -21.23 -16.04
N LEU A 198 -27.79 -21.83 -15.96
CA LEU A 198 -27.46 -22.85 -14.95
C LEU A 198 -27.15 -22.26 -13.57
N SER A 199 -26.41 -21.15 -13.51
CA SER A 199 -25.87 -20.51 -12.30
C SER A 199 -25.80 -18.97 -12.51
N PRO A 200 -26.94 -18.26 -12.39
CA PRO A 200 -27.05 -16.83 -12.70
C PRO A 200 -26.05 -15.94 -11.94
N GLU A 201 -25.71 -16.32 -10.71
CA GLU A 201 -24.82 -15.55 -9.83
C GLU A 201 -23.33 -15.73 -10.17
N THR A 202 -22.95 -16.82 -10.84
CA THR A 202 -21.55 -17.04 -11.27
C THR A 202 -21.13 -15.94 -12.23
N LYS A 203 -20.06 -15.22 -11.88
CA LYS A 203 -19.42 -14.20 -12.70
C LYS A 203 -18.56 -14.85 -13.78
N VAL A 204 -18.90 -14.58 -15.03
CA VAL A 204 -18.26 -15.17 -16.22
C VAL A 204 -17.46 -14.09 -16.94
N PHE A 205 -16.20 -14.40 -17.19
CA PHE A 205 -15.25 -13.55 -17.93
C PHE A 205 -14.22 -14.41 -18.67
N CYS A 206 -13.29 -13.77 -19.36
CA CYS A 206 -12.03 -14.36 -19.81
C CYS A 206 -10.89 -13.40 -19.48
N THR A 207 -9.65 -13.88 -19.41
CA THR A 207 -8.51 -13.01 -19.12
C THR A 207 -7.83 -12.55 -20.41
N PHE A 208 -7.29 -11.34 -20.36
CA PHE A 208 -6.50 -10.74 -21.44
C PHE A 208 -5.09 -10.45 -20.93
N ALA A 209 -4.06 -10.76 -21.71
CA ALA A 209 -2.72 -10.27 -21.42
C ALA A 209 -2.67 -8.77 -21.69
N ARG A 210 -2.27 -7.94 -20.72
CA ARG A 210 -2.08 -6.51 -20.95
C ARG A 210 -0.79 -6.23 -21.75
N GLU A 211 0.21 -7.09 -21.59
CA GLU A 211 1.49 -7.08 -22.30
C GLU A 211 1.78 -8.41 -22.98
N ILE A 212 2.46 -8.37 -24.13
CA ILE A 212 3.10 -9.54 -24.71
C ILE A 212 4.54 -9.58 -24.18
N VAL A 213 4.70 -10.20 -23.01
CA VAL A 213 5.97 -10.23 -22.25
C VAL A 213 7.14 -10.70 -23.12
N SER A 214 6.93 -11.75 -23.94
CA SER A 214 7.97 -12.28 -24.83
C SER A 214 8.43 -11.30 -25.92
N GLU A 215 7.65 -10.26 -26.20
CA GLU A 215 7.93 -9.26 -27.23
C GLU A 215 8.24 -7.88 -26.66
N ASN A 216 8.21 -7.72 -25.34
CA ASN A 216 8.47 -6.46 -24.62
C ASN A 216 7.59 -5.28 -25.06
N ARG A 217 6.29 -5.53 -25.28
CA ARG A 217 5.33 -4.53 -25.74
C ARG A 217 3.95 -4.72 -25.11
N GLU A 218 3.14 -3.68 -25.19
CA GLU A 218 1.71 -3.76 -24.91
C GLU A 218 0.99 -4.71 -25.91
N ALA A 219 -0.04 -5.40 -25.44
CA ALA A 219 -0.91 -6.23 -26.28
C ALA A 219 -1.95 -5.37 -27.03
N ASN A 220 -2.48 -5.89 -28.15
CA ASN A 220 -3.53 -5.19 -28.88
C ASN A 220 -4.88 -5.25 -28.14
N LEU A 221 -5.36 -4.09 -27.65
CA LEU A 221 -6.65 -3.97 -26.95
C LEU A 221 -7.87 -3.90 -27.90
N GLU A 222 -7.69 -3.75 -29.22
CA GLU A 222 -8.81 -3.74 -30.18
C GLU A 222 -9.62 -5.05 -30.16
N VAL A 223 -9.01 -6.15 -29.72
CA VAL A 223 -9.67 -7.43 -29.48
C VAL A 223 -10.92 -7.31 -28.60
N LEU A 224 -10.93 -6.35 -27.66
CA LEU A 224 -12.06 -6.12 -26.76
C LEU A 224 -13.31 -5.68 -27.52
N SER A 225 -13.16 -4.99 -28.65
CA SER A 225 -14.29 -4.54 -29.49
C SER A 225 -15.08 -5.68 -30.13
N LEU A 226 -14.54 -6.90 -30.15
CA LEU A 226 -15.20 -8.07 -30.70
C LEU A 226 -16.22 -8.69 -29.74
N PHE A 227 -16.10 -8.42 -28.43
CA PHE A 227 -16.98 -9.00 -27.42
C PHE A 227 -18.24 -8.16 -27.24
N ASN A 228 -19.37 -8.83 -27.01
CA ASN A 228 -20.55 -8.18 -26.48
C ASN A 228 -20.32 -7.77 -25.00
N PRO A 229 -20.34 -6.46 -24.67
CA PRO A 229 -20.11 -6.00 -23.31
C PRO A 229 -21.17 -6.52 -22.31
N ASP A 230 -22.39 -6.83 -22.75
CA ASP A 230 -23.44 -7.34 -21.87
C ASP A 230 -23.24 -8.81 -21.49
N LYS A 231 -22.38 -9.54 -22.20
CA LYS A 231 -22.07 -10.96 -21.97
C LYS A 231 -20.70 -11.18 -21.33
N MET A 232 -20.20 -10.19 -20.62
CA MET A 232 -18.96 -10.28 -19.86
C MET A 232 -19.16 -9.56 -18.55
N ASP A 233 -19.06 -10.29 -17.43
CA ASP A 233 -19.40 -9.69 -16.13
C ASP A 233 -18.26 -8.82 -15.60
N LEU A 234 -17.01 -9.18 -15.91
CA LEU A 234 -15.80 -8.47 -15.50
C LEU A 234 -14.82 -8.37 -16.67
N LEU A 235 -14.13 -7.24 -16.80
CA LEU A 235 -13.00 -7.07 -17.71
C LEU A 235 -11.72 -7.40 -16.93
N VAL A 236 -11.05 -8.50 -17.27
CA VAL A 236 -9.95 -9.04 -16.46
C VAL A 236 -8.65 -9.16 -17.24
N PHE A 237 -7.54 -8.69 -16.66
CA PHE A 237 -6.20 -8.79 -17.22
C PHE A 237 -5.22 -9.56 -16.34
N THR A 238 -4.19 -10.12 -16.99
CA THR A 238 -2.86 -10.35 -16.41
C THR A 238 -1.96 -9.19 -16.84
N SER A 239 -1.06 -8.71 -15.96
CA SER A 239 -0.21 -7.57 -16.29
C SER A 239 1.17 -7.57 -15.63
N TYR A 240 2.18 -7.31 -16.45
CA TYR A 240 3.59 -7.18 -16.08
C TYR A 240 4.21 -5.96 -16.78
N PRO A 241 3.89 -4.73 -16.35
CA PRO A 241 4.22 -3.51 -17.10
C PRO A 241 5.73 -3.31 -17.32
N TYR A 242 6.58 -3.79 -16.41
CA TYR A 242 8.03 -3.75 -16.54
C TYR A 242 8.57 -4.50 -17.77
N ALA A 243 7.75 -5.36 -18.41
CA ALA A 243 8.13 -6.00 -19.66
C ALA A 243 8.12 -5.02 -20.84
N VAL A 244 7.40 -3.91 -20.76
CA VAL A 244 7.30 -2.94 -21.86
C VAL A 244 8.58 -2.10 -21.95
N ARG A 245 9.14 -1.99 -23.15
CA ARG A 245 10.33 -1.14 -23.38
C ARG A 245 10.08 0.29 -22.92
N GLY A 246 10.96 0.78 -22.05
CA GLY A 246 10.91 2.15 -21.52
C GLY A 246 10.25 2.26 -20.14
N ILE A 247 9.56 1.22 -19.66
CA ILE A 247 9.01 1.17 -18.30
C ILE A 247 10.04 0.49 -17.39
N ASN A 248 10.82 1.29 -16.66
CA ASN A 248 11.83 0.78 -15.73
C ASN A 248 11.52 1.13 -14.27
N ARG A 249 10.60 2.04 -14.02
CA ARG A 249 10.08 2.41 -12.70
C ARG A 249 8.56 2.45 -12.75
N PRO A 250 7.86 2.25 -11.61
CA PRO A 250 6.40 2.38 -11.58
C PRO A 250 5.92 3.72 -12.13
N CYS A 251 6.62 4.80 -11.78
CA CYS A 251 6.33 6.15 -12.29
C CYS A 251 6.53 6.33 -13.81
N ASP A 252 7.19 5.41 -14.51
CA ASP A 252 7.28 5.43 -15.98
C ASP A 252 5.98 4.91 -16.64
N ILE A 253 5.11 4.23 -15.89
CA ILE A 253 3.82 3.73 -16.40
C ILE A 253 2.90 4.93 -16.67
N PRO A 254 2.37 5.10 -17.88
CA PRO A 254 1.42 6.16 -18.20
C PRO A 254 0.17 6.10 -17.32
N ASP A 255 -0.39 7.25 -16.94
CA ASP A 255 -1.60 7.29 -16.09
C ASP A 255 -2.77 6.51 -16.73
N ASP A 256 -2.95 6.62 -18.04
CA ASP A 256 -4.04 5.97 -18.76
C ASP A 256 -3.80 4.49 -19.09
N TYR A 257 -2.73 3.88 -18.56
CA TYR A 257 -2.25 2.56 -18.99
C TYR A 257 -3.33 1.47 -18.94
N TYR A 258 -4.07 1.36 -17.83
CA TYR A 258 -5.18 0.40 -17.73
C TYR A 258 -6.50 0.99 -18.26
N SER A 259 -6.72 2.30 -18.09
CA SER A 259 -8.01 2.92 -18.42
C SER A 259 -8.28 3.02 -19.93
N ARG A 260 -7.25 2.90 -20.78
CA ARG A 260 -7.41 2.73 -22.25
C ARG A 260 -8.37 1.58 -22.62
N ALA A 261 -8.45 0.53 -21.82
CA ALA A 261 -9.35 -0.59 -22.08
C ALA A 261 -10.84 -0.20 -21.88
N LEU A 262 -11.14 0.80 -21.04
CA LEU A 262 -12.50 1.28 -20.77
C LEU A 262 -13.15 1.93 -22.00
N LYS A 263 -12.36 2.33 -23.01
CA LYS A 263 -12.88 2.76 -24.31
C LYS A 263 -13.77 1.68 -24.96
N TYR A 264 -13.43 0.41 -24.75
CA TYR A 264 -14.14 -0.73 -25.34
C TYR A 264 -15.21 -1.30 -24.40
N MET A 265 -15.00 -1.17 -23.09
CA MET A 265 -15.85 -1.76 -22.05
C MET A 265 -16.14 -0.74 -20.93
N PRO A 266 -16.87 0.35 -21.24
CA PRO A 266 -17.06 1.45 -20.29
C PRO A 266 -17.84 0.98 -19.04
N GLY A 267 -17.38 1.39 -17.86
CA GLY A 267 -18.04 1.10 -16.57
C GLY A 267 -18.02 -0.36 -16.13
N LYS A 268 -17.36 -1.25 -16.87
CA LYS A 268 -17.24 -2.66 -16.50
C LYS A 268 -16.36 -2.81 -15.24
N PRO A 269 -16.76 -3.64 -14.24
CA PRO A 269 -15.87 -3.99 -13.14
C PRO A 269 -14.56 -4.58 -13.68
N PHE A 270 -13.45 -4.10 -13.15
CA PHE A 270 -12.12 -4.34 -13.68
C PHE A 270 -11.34 -5.29 -12.77
N GLY A 271 -10.67 -6.26 -13.36
CA GLY A 271 -9.85 -7.22 -12.63
C GLY A 271 -8.41 -7.21 -13.14
N LEU A 272 -7.48 -7.25 -12.21
CA LEU A 272 -6.09 -7.60 -12.41
C LEU A 272 -5.88 -8.86 -11.57
N ILE A 273 -5.90 -10.05 -12.16
CA ILE A 273 -5.85 -11.29 -11.34
C ILE A 273 -4.44 -11.86 -11.20
N GLU A 274 -3.52 -11.39 -12.03
CA GLU A 274 -2.10 -11.71 -12.00
C GLU A 274 -1.35 -10.42 -12.34
N ILE A 275 -0.68 -9.84 -11.34
CA ILE A 275 0.23 -8.72 -11.57
C ILE A 275 1.56 -8.94 -10.89
N GLY A 276 2.60 -8.33 -11.44
CA GLY A 276 3.92 -8.39 -10.85
C GLY A 276 4.82 -7.23 -11.23
N TRP A 277 5.68 -6.88 -10.29
CA TRP A 277 6.82 -5.99 -10.48
C TRP A 277 8.05 -6.61 -9.82
N PRO A 278 9.20 -6.71 -10.50
CA PRO A 278 10.35 -7.40 -9.95
C PRO A 278 11.08 -6.54 -8.93
N SER A 279 11.53 -7.16 -7.84
CA SER A 279 12.27 -6.49 -6.78
C SER A 279 13.77 -6.29 -7.09
N ILE A 280 14.16 -6.22 -8.36
CA ILE A 280 15.56 -6.05 -8.76
C ILE A 280 15.92 -4.58 -8.96
N GLU A 281 17.18 -4.21 -8.69
CA GLU A 281 17.67 -2.82 -8.78
C GLU A 281 17.42 -2.15 -10.14
N ALA A 282 17.48 -2.94 -11.23
CA ALA A 282 17.17 -2.46 -12.58
C ALA A 282 15.76 -1.88 -12.68
N PHE A 283 14.82 -2.34 -11.84
CA PHE A 283 13.43 -1.89 -11.76
C PHE A 283 13.06 -1.15 -10.45
N GLY A 284 14.07 -0.69 -9.71
CA GLY A 284 13.88 0.09 -8.48
C GLY A 284 13.96 -0.72 -7.18
N GLY A 285 14.38 -1.98 -7.25
CA GLY A 285 14.57 -2.84 -6.09
C GLY A 285 13.24 -3.18 -5.40
N GLU A 286 13.31 -3.57 -4.12
CA GLU A 286 12.11 -3.81 -3.31
C GLU A 286 11.23 -2.57 -3.17
N GLN A 287 11.81 -1.36 -3.22
CA GLN A 287 11.04 -0.12 -3.18
C GLN A 287 10.19 0.04 -4.44
N GLY A 288 10.75 -0.19 -5.63
CA GLY A 288 9.99 -0.15 -6.89
C GLY A 288 8.83 -1.15 -6.92
N GLN A 289 9.02 -2.35 -6.34
CA GLN A 289 7.95 -3.32 -6.19
C GLN A 289 6.84 -2.82 -5.24
N ALA A 290 7.21 -2.20 -4.13
CA ALA A 290 6.26 -1.61 -3.17
C ALA A 290 5.50 -0.41 -3.77
N ASP A 291 6.21 0.49 -4.47
CA ASP A 291 5.64 1.65 -5.15
C ASP A 291 4.63 1.22 -6.22
N PHE A 292 4.92 0.16 -6.99
CA PHE A 292 3.98 -0.37 -7.97
C PHE A 292 2.64 -0.80 -7.35
N ILE A 293 2.67 -1.45 -6.18
CA ILE A 293 1.44 -1.85 -5.47
C ILE A 293 0.60 -0.63 -5.06
N LEU A 294 1.25 0.46 -4.62
CA LEU A 294 0.56 1.71 -4.27
C LEU A 294 0.01 2.41 -5.53
N GLU A 295 0.78 2.47 -6.60
CA GLU A 295 0.35 3.11 -7.84
C GLU A 295 -0.78 2.34 -8.53
N VAL A 296 -0.77 1.01 -8.52
CA VAL A 296 -1.84 0.19 -9.12
C VAL A 296 -3.15 0.28 -8.35
N THR A 297 -3.12 0.59 -7.05
CA THR A 297 -4.33 0.76 -6.24
C THR A 297 -4.90 2.17 -6.28
N GLY A 298 -4.09 3.19 -6.62
CA GLY A 298 -4.53 4.58 -6.78
C GLY A 298 -4.36 5.08 -8.21
N ARG A 299 -3.22 5.75 -8.48
CA ARG A 299 -2.87 6.47 -9.73
C ARG A 299 -3.27 5.75 -11.02
N LEU A 300 -3.00 4.45 -11.12
CA LEU A 300 -3.19 3.69 -12.36
C LEU A 300 -4.59 3.09 -12.51
N THR A 301 -5.42 3.11 -11.45
CA THR A 301 -6.78 2.54 -11.46
C THR A 301 -7.83 3.53 -10.97
N GLU A 302 -8.04 3.65 -9.66
CA GLU A 302 -9.11 4.45 -9.05
C GLU A 302 -9.10 5.91 -9.57
N GLU A 303 -7.92 6.54 -9.59
CA GLU A 303 -7.77 7.92 -10.07
C GLU A 303 -8.07 8.09 -11.56
N GLN A 304 -8.10 6.98 -12.32
CA GLN A 304 -8.45 6.94 -13.75
C GLN A 304 -9.90 6.54 -14.00
N GLY A 305 -10.72 6.47 -12.95
CA GLY A 305 -12.13 6.06 -13.04
C GLY A 305 -12.33 4.57 -13.29
N ILE A 306 -11.31 3.73 -13.01
CA ILE A 306 -11.46 2.28 -13.06
C ILE A 306 -12.19 1.79 -11.82
N ASN A 307 -13.27 1.06 -12.02
CA ASN A 307 -13.94 0.31 -10.96
C ASN A 307 -13.16 -0.99 -10.68
N LEU A 308 -12.07 -0.88 -9.91
CA LEU A 308 -11.24 -2.02 -9.54
C LEU A 308 -12.06 -2.99 -8.66
N HIS A 309 -12.13 -4.26 -9.05
CA HIS A 309 -12.92 -5.30 -8.39
C HIS A 309 -12.06 -6.48 -7.92
N LEU A 310 -11.04 -6.88 -8.72
CA LEU A 310 -10.07 -7.92 -8.36
C LEU A 310 -8.65 -7.38 -8.50
N LEU A 311 -7.80 -7.60 -7.49
CA LEU A 311 -6.36 -7.32 -7.53
C LEU A 311 -5.58 -8.52 -7.00
N GLY A 312 -4.99 -9.29 -7.91
CA GLY A 312 -4.28 -10.53 -7.66
C GLY A 312 -2.79 -10.38 -7.96
N TRP A 313 -1.95 -10.61 -6.96
CA TRP A 313 -0.50 -10.66 -7.13
C TRP A 313 -0.04 -12.02 -7.65
N ALA A 314 0.99 -12.05 -8.49
CA ALA A 314 1.41 -13.24 -9.22
C ALA A 314 1.70 -14.44 -8.31
N TRP A 315 2.49 -14.27 -7.24
CA TRP A 315 2.73 -15.31 -6.25
C TRP A 315 3.25 -14.79 -4.91
N LEU A 316 3.00 -15.56 -3.85
CA LEU A 316 3.35 -15.18 -2.47
C LEU A 316 4.86 -15.21 -2.25
N HIS A 317 5.52 -16.31 -2.58
CA HIS A 317 6.96 -16.51 -2.46
C HIS A 317 7.62 -16.61 -3.83
N ASP A 318 8.85 -16.07 -3.97
CA ASP A 318 9.65 -16.27 -5.17
C ASP A 318 9.74 -17.77 -5.52
N LEU A 319 9.64 -18.08 -6.81
CA LEU A 319 9.61 -19.47 -7.29
C LEU A 319 10.96 -20.17 -7.10
N ASN A 320 12.05 -19.43 -7.21
CA ASN A 320 13.44 -19.86 -7.05
C ASN A 320 14.34 -18.62 -6.84
N GLU A 321 15.64 -18.83 -6.69
CA GLU A 321 16.63 -17.77 -6.43
C GLU A 321 16.78 -16.71 -7.55
N ASN A 322 16.32 -17.01 -8.78
CA ASN A 322 16.35 -16.09 -9.91
C ASN A 322 15.00 -15.41 -10.16
N ASP A 323 13.99 -15.78 -9.39
CA ASP A 323 12.70 -15.12 -9.43
C ASP A 323 12.66 -14.03 -8.37
N HIS A 324 12.07 -12.89 -8.74
CA HIS A 324 12.06 -11.68 -7.92
C HIS A 324 10.67 -11.03 -7.87
N LEU A 325 9.63 -11.73 -8.32
CA LEU A 325 8.26 -11.24 -8.35
C LEU A 325 7.47 -11.55 -7.07
N GLY A 326 7.88 -12.54 -6.29
CA GLY A 326 7.22 -12.88 -5.04
C GLY A 326 7.23 -11.72 -4.07
N LEU A 327 6.20 -11.64 -3.22
CA LEU A 327 6.15 -10.70 -2.10
C LEU A 327 7.16 -11.08 -1.00
N ILE A 328 7.45 -12.37 -0.89
CA ILE A 328 8.41 -12.97 0.02
C ILE A 328 9.47 -13.68 -0.83
N THR A 329 10.72 -13.68 -0.39
CA THR A 329 11.77 -14.44 -1.07
C THR A 329 11.58 -15.94 -0.91
N LYS A 330 12.29 -16.72 -1.72
CA LYS A 330 12.20 -18.19 -1.67
C LYS A 330 12.61 -18.77 -0.30
N ASP A 331 13.58 -18.14 0.38
CA ASP A 331 14.04 -18.49 1.73
C ASP A 331 13.16 -17.93 2.87
N GLY A 332 12.03 -17.29 2.54
CA GLY A 332 11.02 -16.86 3.52
C GLY A 332 11.23 -15.45 4.09
N ARG A 333 12.14 -14.64 3.53
CA ARG A 333 12.31 -13.23 3.93
C ARG A 333 11.25 -12.36 3.25
N GLU A 334 10.43 -11.71 4.07
CA GLU A 334 9.44 -10.74 3.61
C GLU A 334 10.13 -9.56 2.92
N LYS A 335 9.66 -9.19 1.72
CA LYS A 335 10.11 -7.98 1.02
C LYS A 335 9.29 -6.77 1.46
N LEU A 336 9.73 -5.56 1.11
CA LEU A 336 8.95 -4.33 1.34
C LEU A 336 7.53 -4.43 0.78
N ALA A 337 7.37 -5.01 -0.41
CA ALA A 337 6.09 -5.20 -1.07
C ALA A 337 5.10 -6.06 -0.27
N TYR A 338 5.57 -7.09 0.45
CA TYR A 338 4.70 -7.90 1.31
C TYR A 338 4.06 -7.06 2.42
N ASN A 339 4.81 -6.12 2.99
CA ASN A 339 4.31 -5.23 4.04
C ASN A 339 3.27 -4.23 3.50
N VAL A 340 3.49 -3.71 2.28
CA VAL A 340 2.50 -2.85 1.60
C VAL A 340 1.26 -3.64 1.23
N TRP A 341 1.41 -4.86 0.72
CA TRP A 341 0.30 -5.75 0.41
C TRP A 341 -0.54 -6.06 1.66
N ALA A 342 0.13 -6.41 2.75
CA ALA A 342 -0.52 -6.65 4.05
C ALA A 342 -1.18 -5.40 4.62
N SER A 343 -0.57 -4.22 4.46
CA SER A 343 -1.17 -2.97 4.94
C SER A 343 -2.46 -2.66 4.18
N ILE A 344 -2.47 -2.79 2.85
CA ILE A 344 -3.66 -2.58 2.00
C ILE A 344 -4.78 -3.54 2.37
N SER A 345 -4.45 -4.81 2.62
CA SER A 345 -5.41 -5.79 3.09
C SER A 345 -6.06 -5.39 4.42
N ARG A 346 -5.23 -4.97 5.39
CA ARG A 346 -5.65 -4.54 6.74
C ARG A 346 -6.40 -3.20 6.76
N LEU A 347 -6.40 -2.43 5.67
CA LEU A 347 -7.28 -1.25 5.53
C LEU A 347 -8.77 -1.64 5.69
N GLY A 348 -9.11 -2.93 5.57
CA GLY A 348 -10.41 -3.52 5.95
C GLY A 348 -10.68 -3.67 7.46
N LYS A 349 -9.82 -3.15 8.35
CA LYS A 349 -10.09 -3.02 9.81
C LYS A 349 -9.81 -1.64 10.43
N ARG A 350 -9.28 -0.68 9.67
CA ARG A 350 -9.35 0.78 9.93
C ARG A 350 -8.51 1.50 8.88
N ALA A 351 -9.16 2.43 8.17
CA ALA A 351 -8.64 3.53 7.36
C ALA A 351 -7.62 3.17 6.27
N MET A 352 -7.96 3.53 5.02
CA MET A 352 -7.03 3.86 3.93
C MET A 352 -5.75 4.54 4.48
N PRO A 353 -4.57 4.46 3.82
CA PRO A 353 -3.52 5.44 4.10
C PRO A 353 -4.15 6.81 3.88
N THR A 354 -4.49 7.49 4.97
CA THR A 354 -5.39 8.62 4.91
C THR A 354 -4.66 9.71 4.15
N ILE A 355 -5.14 10.06 2.96
CA ILE A 355 -4.66 11.23 2.24
C ILE A 355 -4.90 12.39 3.20
N ARG A 356 -3.83 12.98 3.73
CA ARG A 356 -3.94 13.95 4.82
C ARG A 356 -4.87 15.10 4.44
N GLU A 357 -4.88 15.49 3.18
CA GLU A 357 -5.74 16.54 2.63
C GLU A 357 -7.23 16.21 2.78
N ASP A 358 -7.62 14.93 2.67
CA ASP A 358 -9.02 14.49 2.80
C ASP A 358 -9.49 14.44 4.26
N THR A 359 -8.56 14.49 5.21
CA THR A 359 -8.88 14.49 6.65
C THR A 359 -9.12 15.88 7.21
N ILE A 360 -8.72 16.91 6.47
CA ILE A 360 -8.90 18.30 6.86
C ILE A 360 -10.41 18.60 6.85
N PRO A 361 -10.97 19.26 7.89
CA PRO A 361 -12.37 19.65 7.89
C PRO A 361 -12.74 20.44 6.62
N LYS A 362 -13.85 20.09 5.97
CA LYS A 362 -14.28 20.72 4.70
C LYS A 362 -14.49 22.24 4.78
N ASN A 363 -14.67 22.76 5.99
CA ASN A 363 -14.83 24.18 6.29
C ASN A 363 -13.54 24.86 6.76
N ALA A 364 -12.43 24.14 6.86
CA ALA A 364 -11.13 24.72 7.12
C ALA A 364 -10.74 25.62 5.93
N ILE A 365 -10.24 26.80 6.24
CA ILE A 365 -9.80 27.78 5.26
C ILE A 365 -8.31 27.95 5.46
N LYS A 366 -7.53 27.62 4.43
CA LYS A 366 -6.08 27.84 4.42
C LYS A 366 -5.78 29.31 4.76
N ILE A 367 -5.01 29.55 5.81
CA ILE A 367 -4.56 30.89 6.15
C ILE A 367 -3.37 31.25 5.26
N MET A 368 -3.52 32.35 4.53
CA MET A 368 -2.44 32.89 3.68
C MET A 368 -1.67 33.97 4.45
N PRO A 369 -0.38 34.22 4.13
CA PRO A 369 0.42 35.24 4.82
C PRO A 369 -0.20 36.64 4.88
N GLU A 370 -0.99 37.03 3.88
CA GLU A 370 -1.72 38.30 3.86
C GLU A 370 -2.90 38.38 4.84
N MET A 371 -3.39 37.24 5.33
CA MET A 371 -4.45 37.15 6.32
C MET A 371 -3.91 37.14 7.76
N ASP A 372 -2.59 36.98 7.89
CA ASP A 372 -1.92 36.87 9.18
C ASP A 372 -1.84 38.23 9.89
N VAL A 373 -2.30 38.24 11.14
CA VAL A 373 -2.27 39.43 12.00
C VAL A 373 -0.92 39.59 12.71
N PHE A 374 -0.08 38.55 12.75
CA PHE A 374 1.24 38.53 13.36
C PHE A 374 2.29 37.88 12.44
N PRO A 375 2.57 38.46 11.26
CA PRO A 375 3.53 37.89 10.30
C PRO A 375 4.93 37.74 10.90
N PRO A 376 5.71 36.71 10.50
CA PRO A 376 7.09 36.55 10.95
C PRO A 376 7.93 37.79 10.68
N ILE A 377 8.69 38.23 11.69
CA ILE A 377 9.58 39.39 11.57
C ILE A 377 11.02 38.91 11.65
N LEU A 378 11.72 38.98 10.52
CA LEU A 378 13.15 38.68 10.42
C LEU A 378 13.99 39.90 10.83
N HIS A 379 14.91 39.70 11.78
CA HIS A 379 15.81 40.74 12.30
C HIS A 379 17.24 40.65 11.75
N SER A 380 17.53 39.66 10.91
CA SER A 380 18.85 39.45 10.31
C SER A 380 18.87 39.72 8.81
N ASP A 381 19.93 40.37 8.34
CA ASP A 381 20.20 40.59 6.92
C ASP A 381 20.80 39.37 6.20
N GLU A 382 21.14 38.28 6.92
CA GLU A 382 21.76 37.08 6.34
C GLU A 382 20.78 36.23 5.52
N TRP A 383 19.48 36.37 5.75
CA TRP A 383 18.43 35.61 5.06
C TRP A 383 17.49 36.49 4.24
N SER A 384 16.88 35.90 3.22
CA SER A 384 15.73 36.48 2.54
C SER A 384 14.53 36.56 3.48
N LYS A 385 13.56 37.41 3.15
CA LYS A 385 12.27 37.44 3.86
C LYS A 385 11.69 36.01 3.94
N PRO A 386 11.23 35.56 5.13
CA PRO A 386 10.61 34.24 5.25
C PRO A 386 9.37 34.11 4.37
N VAL A 387 9.19 32.91 3.81
CA VAL A 387 8.01 32.54 3.01
C VAL A 387 7.51 31.17 3.45
N PRO A 388 6.18 30.91 3.44
CA PRO A 388 5.67 29.56 3.70
C PRO A 388 6.15 28.62 2.60
N LEU A 389 6.42 27.36 2.95
CA LEU A 389 6.65 26.33 1.95
C LEU A 389 5.39 26.12 1.10
N GLU A 390 5.57 26.06 -0.22
CA GLU A 390 4.46 25.81 -1.13
C GLU A 390 3.89 24.39 -0.95
N GLY A 391 2.66 24.21 -1.45
CA GLY A 391 2.09 22.87 -1.63
C GLY A 391 3.05 21.96 -2.43
N PRO A 392 3.16 20.67 -2.09
CA PRO A 392 2.24 19.92 -1.24
C PRO A 392 2.73 19.82 0.21
N ILE A 393 3.42 20.81 0.79
CA ILE A 393 3.83 20.76 2.22
C ILE A 393 2.75 21.37 3.10
N ASN A 394 2.52 22.68 3.00
CA ASN A 394 1.56 23.37 3.84
C ASN A 394 0.12 23.16 3.34
N THR A 395 -0.80 22.87 4.25
CA THR A 395 -2.23 22.66 3.99
C THR A 395 -3.08 23.55 4.89
N ALA A 396 -4.41 23.36 4.88
CA ALA A 396 -5.31 24.00 5.85
C ALA A 396 -5.41 23.23 7.18
N GLY A 397 -4.59 22.19 7.36
CA GLY A 397 -4.30 21.59 8.66
C GLY A 397 -3.15 22.33 9.35
N ALA A 398 -2.49 21.69 10.31
CA ALA A 398 -1.28 22.22 10.92
C ALA A 398 -0.08 21.34 10.58
N GLU A 399 0.89 21.93 9.89
CA GLU A 399 2.23 21.39 9.71
C GLU A 399 3.18 22.03 10.73
N ASP A 400 3.74 21.20 11.60
CA ASP A 400 4.53 21.63 12.76
C ASP A 400 5.83 20.83 12.86
N SER A 401 6.73 21.20 13.76
CA SER A 401 7.98 20.49 14.06
C SER A 401 8.80 20.05 12.85
N PRO A 402 9.21 21.00 11.99
CA PRO A 402 9.98 20.67 10.80
C PRO A 402 11.39 20.18 11.14
N PHE A 403 11.82 19.13 10.47
CA PHE A 403 13.21 18.68 10.45
C PHE A 403 13.65 18.44 9.01
N VAL A 404 14.63 19.23 8.54
CA VAL A 404 15.26 19.02 7.24
C VAL A 404 16.58 18.28 7.44
N THR A 405 16.86 17.27 6.60
CA THR A 405 18.17 16.63 6.62
C THR A 405 19.26 17.61 6.19
N PRO A 406 20.50 17.49 6.70
CA PRO A 406 21.59 18.41 6.35
C PRO A 406 21.83 18.54 4.84
N ASP A 407 21.59 17.47 4.06
CA ASP A 407 21.72 17.52 2.60
C ASP A 407 20.58 18.25 1.87
N GLY A 408 19.59 18.76 2.61
CA GLY A 408 18.44 19.50 2.08
C GLY A 408 17.46 18.64 1.28
N LYS A 409 17.56 17.29 1.36
CA LYS A 409 16.78 16.39 0.49
C LYS A 409 15.53 15.79 1.13
N ASN A 410 15.46 15.68 2.45
CA ASN A 410 14.30 15.11 3.12
C ASN A 410 13.80 16.10 4.18
N LEU A 411 12.49 16.32 4.20
CA LEU A 411 11.79 17.12 5.19
C LEU A 411 10.86 16.18 5.97
N TYR A 412 10.94 16.21 7.29
CA TYR A 412 10.06 15.54 8.21
C TYR A 412 9.27 16.61 8.97
N PHE A 413 8.03 16.34 9.30
CA PHE A 413 7.20 17.28 10.04
C PHE A 413 6.04 16.55 10.73
N PHE A 414 5.52 17.14 11.79
CA PHE A 414 4.27 16.74 12.41
C PHE A 414 3.10 17.29 11.61
N PHE A 415 2.03 16.52 11.46
CA PHE A 415 0.78 16.98 10.85
C PHE A 415 -0.40 16.62 11.74
N THR A 416 -1.36 17.55 11.88
CA THR A 416 -2.72 17.27 12.34
C THR A 416 -3.76 17.98 11.47
N PRO A 417 -4.91 17.37 11.15
CA PRO A 417 -5.90 17.99 10.27
C PRO A 417 -6.68 19.16 10.89
N ASP A 418 -6.75 19.25 12.22
CA ASP A 418 -7.47 20.32 12.92
C ASP A 418 -6.85 20.59 14.28
N VAL A 419 -6.31 21.80 14.45
CA VAL A 419 -5.68 22.28 15.70
C VAL A 419 -6.64 22.34 16.89
N ASN A 420 -7.96 22.29 16.66
CA ASN A 420 -8.97 22.29 17.71
C ASN A 420 -9.26 20.89 18.25
N VAL A 421 -8.73 19.83 17.62
CA VAL A 421 -8.92 18.45 18.08
C VAL A 421 -7.97 18.18 19.23
N PRO A 422 -8.46 17.75 20.40
CA PRO A 422 -7.60 17.47 21.54
C PRO A 422 -6.70 16.25 21.29
N PRO A 423 -5.50 16.18 21.91
CA PRO A 423 -4.52 15.11 21.67
C PRO A 423 -5.07 13.69 21.85
N GLN A 424 -6.01 13.48 22.78
CA GLN A 424 -6.61 12.16 23.02
C GLN A 424 -7.43 11.64 21.83
N LYS A 425 -7.98 12.55 21.00
CA LYS A 425 -8.66 12.20 19.75
C LYS A 425 -7.68 12.05 18.60
N GLN A 426 -6.64 12.89 18.54
CA GLN A 426 -5.56 12.79 17.57
C GLN A 426 -4.84 11.44 17.66
N LEU A 427 -4.63 10.93 18.88
CA LEU A 427 -3.98 9.64 19.15
C LEU A 427 -4.57 8.45 18.37
N ILE A 428 -5.85 8.53 18.00
CA ILE A 428 -6.60 7.43 17.38
C ILE A 428 -7.24 7.81 16.04
N ASP A 429 -6.91 8.98 15.48
CA ASP A 429 -7.52 9.48 14.24
C ASP A 429 -6.96 8.83 12.97
N GLY A 430 -5.83 8.11 13.07
CA GLY A 430 -5.21 7.42 11.95
C GLY A 430 -4.52 8.34 10.94
N VAL A 431 -4.29 9.61 11.25
CA VAL A 431 -3.62 10.56 10.35
C VAL A 431 -2.62 11.47 11.05
N THR A 432 -2.89 11.89 12.30
CA THR A 432 -2.00 12.78 13.04
C THR A 432 -0.68 12.08 13.35
N GLY A 433 0.44 12.78 13.19
CA GLY A 433 1.77 12.26 13.53
C GLY A 433 2.86 12.72 12.57
N ILE A 434 3.93 11.93 12.42
CA ILE A 434 5.08 12.27 11.57
C ILE A 434 4.78 11.98 10.10
N TRP A 435 5.04 12.96 9.25
CA TRP A 435 5.03 12.88 7.80
C TRP A 435 6.41 13.24 7.25
N TRP A 436 6.72 12.77 6.05
CA TRP A 436 7.95 13.13 5.37
C TRP A 436 7.76 13.38 3.88
N SER A 437 8.58 14.26 3.33
CA SER A 437 8.63 14.59 1.90
C SER A 437 10.06 14.62 1.42
N LYS A 438 10.26 14.28 0.15
CA LYS A 438 11.56 14.30 -0.52
C LYS A 438 11.63 15.46 -1.51
N LYS A 439 12.77 16.14 -1.53
CA LYS A 439 13.05 17.18 -2.53
C LYS A 439 13.51 16.54 -3.84
N ILE A 440 12.74 16.73 -4.90
CA ILE A 440 12.99 16.23 -6.25
C ILE A 440 12.97 17.43 -7.20
N ASN A 441 14.07 17.68 -7.92
CA ASN A 441 14.21 18.81 -8.86
C ASN A 441 13.86 20.17 -8.22
N GLY A 442 14.26 20.37 -6.96
CA GLY A 442 14.02 21.61 -6.21
C GLY A 442 12.64 21.73 -5.58
N LYS A 443 11.71 20.81 -5.84
CA LYS A 443 10.35 20.80 -5.29
C LYS A 443 10.16 19.67 -4.30
N TRP A 444 9.35 19.89 -3.26
CA TRP A 444 8.96 18.85 -2.33
C TRP A 444 7.93 17.91 -2.95
N SER A 445 8.09 16.60 -2.75
CA SER A 445 7.12 15.58 -3.19
C SER A 445 5.88 15.58 -2.30
N LYS A 446 4.80 14.91 -2.74
CA LYS A 446 3.65 14.65 -1.86
C LYS A 446 4.13 13.96 -0.57
N PRO A 447 3.75 14.45 0.62
CA PRO A 447 4.18 13.85 1.88
C PRO A 447 3.61 12.45 2.09
N MET A 448 4.37 11.60 2.77
CA MET A 448 3.97 10.26 3.18
C MET A 448 4.04 10.12 4.70
N ARG A 449 3.04 9.46 5.30
CA ARG A 449 3.01 9.23 6.75
C ARG A 449 4.07 8.20 7.15
N ILE A 450 4.76 8.47 8.27
CA ILE A 450 5.64 7.50 8.91
C ILE A 450 4.88 6.83 10.06
N VAL A 451 4.79 5.50 10.03
CA VAL A 451 4.16 4.71 11.10
C VAL A 451 5.24 3.98 11.88
N LEU A 452 5.46 4.38 13.13
CA LEU A 452 6.55 3.89 13.97
C LEU A 452 6.08 2.87 15.03
N GLY A 453 5.16 1.96 14.69
CA GLY A 453 4.68 0.92 15.61
C GLY A 453 3.16 0.76 15.62
N SER A 454 2.57 0.62 16.82
CA SER A 454 1.12 0.41 16.99
C SER A 454 0.30 1.63 16.60
N SER A 455 -0.94 1.39 16.16
CA SER A 455 -1.90 2.43 15.72
C SER A 455 -2.39 3.37 16.82
N GLU A 456 -1.98 3.18 18.08
CA GLU A 456 -2.33 4.03 19.24
C GLU A 456 -1.09 4.83 19.68
N SER A 457 -0.61 5.70 18.81
CA SER A 457 0.56 6.54 19.06
C SER A 457 0.39 7.93 18.45
N LEU A 458 0.96 8.93 19.13
CA LEU A 458 1.08 10.29 18.64
C LEU A 458 2.57 10.62 18.59
N ASP A 459 3.16 10.55 17.41
CA ASP A 459 4.59 10.72 17.19
C ASP A 459 4.86 12.09 16.57
N GLY A 460 5.91 12.79 17.00
CA GLY A 460 6.27 14.12 16.52
C GLY A 460 7.69 14.54 16.92
N ALA A 461 8.02 15.82 16.70
CA ALA A 461 9.31 16.43 17.05
C ALA A 461 10.53 15.58 16.68
N VAL A 462 10.77 15.46 15.37
CA VAL A 462 11.80 14.58 14.81
C VAL A 462 13.17 15.24 14.85
N PHE A 463 14.18 14.48 15.28
CA PHE A 463 15.59 14.79 15.03
C PHE A 463 16.29 13.56 14.44
N ILE A 464 17.05 13.72 13.36
CA ILE A 464 17.78 12.61 12.73
C ILE A 464 19.28 12.89 12.68
N LEU A 465 20.05 11.95 13.20
CA LEU A 465 21.50 11.89 13.00
C LEU A 465 21.86 10.52 12.41
N ASN A 466 22.49 10.54 11.23
CA ASN A 466 22.86 9.34 10.47
C ASN A 466 21.65 8.43 10.22
N ASP A 467 21.70 7.19 10.71
CA ASP A 467 20.65 6.18 10.59
C ASP A 467 19.67 6.19 11.77
N THR A 468 19.72 7.19 12.65
CA THR A 468 18.95 7.21 13.90
C THR A 468 17.99 8.40 13.93
N MET A 469 16.70 8.10 14.01
CA MET A 469 15.66 9.07 14.34
C MET A 469 15.47 9.06 15.85
N TRP A 470 15.43 10.25 16.43
CA TRP A 470 14.89 10.56 17.75
C TRP A 470 13.55 11.25 17.54
N PHE A 471 12.56 10.90 18.34
CA PHE A 471 11.23 11.50 18.22
C PHE A 471 10.48 11.45 19.55
N ALA A 472 9.65 12.46 19.79
CA ALA A 472 8.73 12.49 20.91
C ALA A 472 7.50 11.64 20.59
N SER A 473 6.96 10.95 21.59
CA SER A 473 5.83 10.05 21.36
C SER A 473 4.94 9.88 22.60
N VAL A 474 3.62 10.03 22.41
CA VAL A 474 2.61 9.61 23.39
C VAL A 474 2.19 8.18 23.07
N ARG A 475 2.56 7.23 23.94
CA ARG A 475 2.31 5.81 23.75
C ARG A 475 2.06 5.11 25.08
N ARG A 476 1.41 3.94 25.00
CA ARG A 476 1.21 3.09 26.18
C ARG A 476 2.57 2.57 26.67
N GLY A 477 2.82 2.73 27.98
CA GLY A 477 4.04 2.24 28.63
C GLY A 477 5.15 3.29 28.73
N ASN A 478 4.88 4.55 28.39
CA ASN A 478 5.76 5.68 28.66
C ASN A 478 6.03 5.83 30.18
N TYR A 479 7.17 6.42 30.50
CA TYR A 479 7.48 6.86 31.87
C TYR A 479 6.76 8.17 32.21
N GLY A 480 6.73 9.13 31.28
CA GLY A 480 5.98 10.38 31.37
C GLY A 480 4.74 10.42 30.46
N GLU A 481 4.15 11.61 30.26
CA GLU A 481 3.07 11.78 29.28
C GLU A 481 3.60 11.64 27.84
N VAL A 482 4.76 12.24 27.59
CA VAL A 482 5.52 12.17 26.36
C VAL A 482 6.88 11.61 26.70
N ASP A 483 7.31 10.58 25.98
CA ASP A 483 8.64 10.00 26.10
C ASP A 483 9.39 10.18 24.78
N ILE A 484 10.71 10.26 24.85
CA ILE A 484 11.60 10.18 23.70
C ILE A 484 11.80 8.72 23.30
N TYR A 485 11.73 8.47 22.01
CA TYR A 485 11.98 7.20 21.36
C TYR A 485 13.07 7.34 20.31
N THR A 486 13.64 6.19 19.93
CA THR A 486 14.57 6.07 18.81
C THR A 486 14.06 5.07 17.78
N ALA A 487 14.38 5.30 16.52
CA ALA A 487 14.18 4.35 15.42
C ALA A 487 15.41 4.31 14.51
N LYS A 488 15.65 3.17 13.85
CA LYS A 488 16.77 2.94 12.95
C LYS A 488 16.33 2.87 11.50
N PHE A 489 16.99 3.66 10.64
CA PHE A 489 16.78 3.60 9.20
C PHE A 489 17.54 2.42 8.61
N ARG A 490 16.81 1.40 8.15
CA ARG A 490 17.38 0.19 7.53
C ARG A 490 16.51 -0.23 6.36
N ASN A 491 17.15 -0.56 5.23
CA ASN A 491 16.49 -1.07 4.04
C ASN A 491 15.30 -0.18 3.58
N GLY A 492 15.49 1.14 3.58
CA GLY A 492 14.49 2.11 3.11
C GLY A 492 13.39 2.48 4.11
N ARG A 493 13.40 1.95 5.35
CA ARG A 493 12.37 2.23 6.36
C ARG A 493 12.92 2.46 7.77
N TRP A 494 12.13 3.12 8.61
CA TRP A 494 12.37 3.23 10.04
C TRP A 494 11.91 1.95 10.74
N THR A 495 12.81 1.35 11.53
CA THR A 495 12.64 0.06 12.23
C THR A 495 13.22 0.16 13.64
N ASP A 496 13.21 -0.93 14.40
CA ASP A 496 13.82 -0.99 15.74
C ASP A 496 13.37 0.13 16.68
N VAL A 497 12.07 0.44 16.69
CA VAL A 497 11.51 1.49 17.53
C VAL A 497 11.66 1.13 19.01
N LYS A 498 12.37 1.97 19.77
CA LYS A 498 12.70 1.74 21.18
C LYS A 498 12.52 3.00 22.00
N ASN A 499 11.92 2.86 23.17
CA ASN A 499 11.91 3.93 24.18
C ASN A 499 13.37 4.25 24.55
N ALA A 500 13.71 5.54 24.69
CA ALA A 500 15.07 5.99 24.96
C ALA A 500 15.57 5.64 26.38
N GLY A 501 14.66 5.15 27.24
CA GLY A 501 14.95 4.56 28.54
C GLY A 501 14.62 5.49 29.70
N GLU A 502 14.44 4.88 30.88
CA GLU A 502 14.06 5.57 32.13
C GLU A 502 14.99 6.74 32.48
N LEU A 503 16.29 6.59 32.22
CA LEU A 503 17.26 7.64 32.56
C LEU A 503 16.96 8.94 31.81
N LEU A 504 16.65 8.86 30.51
CA LEU A 504 16.36 10.04 29.70
C LEU A 504 14.92 10.53 29.95
N ASN A 505 13.95 9.63 29.97
CA ASN A 505 12.54 10.01 29.99
C ASN A 505 12.00 10.32 31.40
N ALA A 506 12.48 9.65 32.45
CA ALA A 506 11.96 9.80 33.80
C ALA A 506 12.89 10.58 34.74
N VAL A 507 14.20 10.32 34.66
CA VAL A 507 15.18 10.92 35.58
C VAL A 507 15.61 12.31 35.10
N TYR A 508 15.87 12.45 33.81
CA TYR A 508 16.30 13.72 33.22
C TYR A 508 15.17 14.51 32.55
N ASP A 509 14.02 13.88 32.32
CA ASP A 509 12.83 14.49 31.71
C ASP A 509 13.19 15.23 30.42
N VAL A 510 13.83 14.50 29.50
CA VAL A 510 14.34 15.06 28.24
C VAL A 510 13.17 15.45 27.34
N GLY A 511 13.04 16.75 27.08
CA GLY A 511 12.14 17.29 26.06
C GLY A 511 12.66 17.11 24.64
N GLU A 512 12.20 17.96 23.72
CA GLU A 512 12.75 17.99 22.36
C GLU A 512 14.26 18.18 22.38
N LEU A 513 14.95 17.51 21.44
CA LEU A 513 16.39 17.37 21.50
C LEU A 513 17.05 17.42 20.13
N CYS A 514 18.34 17.76 20.14
CA CYS A 514 19.27 17.48 19.06
C CYS A 514 20.60 16.97 19.64
N THR A 515 21.47 16.48 18.76
CA THR A 515 22.84 16.10 19.14
C THR A 515 23.88 16.84 18.33
N SER A 516 25.07 17.01 18.92
CA SER A 516 26.25 17.50 18.21
C SER A 516 26.53 16.62 16.99
N PRO A 517 27.17 17.15 15.93
CA PRO A 517 27.43 16.41 14.70
C PRO A 517 28.22 15.10 14.92
N ASP A 518 29.07 15.05 15.96
CA ASP A 518 29.84 13.87 16.34
C ASP A 518 29.10 12.91 17.27
N GLY A 519 27.85 13.23 17.63
CA GLY A 519 26.98 12.44 18.49
C GLY A 519 27.38 12.40 19.96
N LYS A 520 28.35 13.21 20.41
CA LYS A 520 28.88 13.16 21.78
C LYS A 520 28.20 14.08 22.78
N THR A 521 27.42 15.05 22.33
CA THR A 521 26.67 15.95 23.20
C THR A 521 25.22 15.99 22.75
N MET A 522 24.29 15.83 23.67
CA MET A 522 22.87 16.08 23.44
C MET A 522 22.52 17.44 24.01
N TYR A 523 21.74 18.22 23.27
CA TYR A 523 21.09 19.44 23.73
C TYR A 523 19.59 19.16 23.77
N TYR A 524 18.91 19.55 24.84
CA TYR A 524 17.52 19.22 25.04
C TYR A 524 16.80 20.22 25.92
N GLY A 525 15.48 20.35 25.74
CA GLY A 525 14.62 21.10 26.65
C GLY A 525 14.50 20.45 28.03
N CYS A 526 14.60 21.23 29.10
CA CYS A 526 14.59 20.77 30.48
C CYS A 526 13.86 21.77 31.40
N GLY A 527 12.52 21.73 31.43
CA GLY A 527 11.72 22.54 32.36
C GLY A 527 11.80 24.05 32.09
N GLY A 528 11.83 24.46 30.82
CA GLY A 528 11.95 25.85 30.40
C GLY A 528 13.39 26.36 30.26
N ASP A 529 14.38 25.48 30.34
CA ASP A 529 15.77 25.79 29.99
C ASP A 529 16.25 24.83 28.88
N ILE A 530 17.33 25.20 28.20
CA ILE A 530 18.15 24.26 27.42
C ILE A 530 19.22 23.66 28.34
N CYS A 531 19.23 22.33 28.39
CA CYS A 531 20.26 21.53 29.03
C CYS A 531 21.15 20.83 27.99
N MET A 532 22.31 20.36 28.45
CA MET A 532 23.18 19.48 27.70
C MET A 532 23.68 18.31 28.56
N MET A 533 24.02 17.21 27.90
CA MET A 533 24.65 16.04 28.51
C MET A 533 25.64 15.39 27.54
N ASP A 534 26.60 14.62 28.07
CA ASP A 534 27.68 14.02 27.29
C ASP A 534 27.44 12.51 27.11
N TYR A 535 27.75 11.98 25.92
CA TYR A 535 27.73 10.55 25.64
C TYR A 535 29.11 9.93 25.89
N VAL A 536 29.23 9.15 26.96
CA VAL A 536 30.49 8.54 27.40
C VAL A 536 30.27 7.05 27.65
N ASN A 537 31.09 6.21 27.00
CA ASN A 537 31.10 4.75 27.18
C ASN A 537 29.71 4.07 27.05
N GLY A 538 28.88 4.54 26.13
CA GLY A 538 27.57 3.95 25.86
C GLY A 538 26.39 4.57 26.61
N SER A 539 26.64 5.56 27.48
CA SER A 539 25.62 6.17 28.33
C SER A 539 25.67 7.69 28.29
N TRP A 540 24.52 8.32 28.47
CA TRP A 540 24.40 9.76 28.67
C TRP A 540 24.65 10.13 30.13
N VAL A 541 25.53 11.12 30.36
CA VAL A 541 26.00 11.52 31.69
C VAL A 541 26.20 13.04 31.79
N ASN A 542 26.40 13.55 33.00
CA ASN A 542 26.69 14.96 33.28
C ASN A 542 25.63 15.98 32.77
N PRO A 543 24.33 15.78 33.04
CA PRO A 543 23.31 16.75 32.67
C PRO A 543 23.58 18.10 33.35
N ARG A 544 23.54 19.18 32.58
CA ARG A 544 23.79 20.55 33.04
C ARG A 544 23.10 21.57 32.13
N LYS A 545 22.72 22.72 32.67
CA LYS A 545 22.23 23.84 31.86
C LYS A 545 23.30 24.31 30.88
N VAL A 546 22.88 24.72 29.68
CA VAL A 546 23.80 25.35 28.71
C VAL A 546 24.16 26.77 29.19
N PRO A 547 25.45 27.08 29.40
CA PRO A 547 25.85 28.42 29.81
C PRO A 547 25.48 29.48 28.76
N ASN A 548 25.09 30.67 29.22
CA ASN A 548 24.75 31.86 28.41
C ASN A 548 23.51 31.74 27.50
N ILE A 549 22.81 30.60 27.48
CA ILE A 549 21.62 30.42 26.63
C ILE A 549 20.34 30.80 27.37
N ASN A 550 20.22 30.31 28.60
CA ASN A 550 18.98 30.36 29.35
C ASN A 550 18.70 31.74 29.95
N SER A 551 17.42 32.07 30.07
CA SER A 551 16.91 33.31 30.65
C SER A 551 15.73 33.05 31.60
N GLU A 552 15.12 34.12 32.10
CA GLU A 552 13.87 34.03 32.89
C GLU A 552 12.63 33.78 32.00
N LEU A 553 12.78 33.74 30.67
CA LEU A 553 11.70 33.77 29.70
C LEU A 553 11.44 32.43 28.97
N ASN A 554 11.88 31.32 29.55
CA ASN A 554 11.81 29.96 29.01
C ASN A 554 12.48 29.77 27.64
N GLU A 555 13.34 28.77 27.55
CA GLU A 555 13.96 28.31 26.31
C GLU A 555 13.68 26.82 26.09
N ASP A 556 13.38 26.45 24.85
CA ASP A 556 13.07 25.07 24.46
C ASP A 556 13.48 24.79 22.99
N GLN A 557 13.30 23.54 22.55
CA GLN A 557 13.40 23.11 21.15
C GLN A 557 14.76 23.46 20.52
N PRO A 558 15.87 22.95 21.07
CA PRO A 558 17.20 23.29 20.60
C PRO A 558 17.54 22.58 19.29
N PHE A 559 18.22 23.29 18.40
CA PHE A 559 18.83 22.75 17.19
C PHE A 559 20.28 23.17 17.08
N ILE A 560 21.18 22.23 16.79
CA ILE A 560 22.57 22.53 16.49
C ILE A 560 22.83 22.31 15.01
N THR A 561 23.51 23.27 14.40
CA THR A 561 23.88 23.23 12.97
C THR A 561 24.80 22.04 12.65
N PRO A 562 24.77 21.51 11.42
CA PRO A 562 25.57 20.33 11.04
C PRO A 562 27.09 20.49 11.18
N ASP A 563 27.60 21.72 11.20
CA ASP A 563 29.01 22.02 11.46
C ASP A 563 29.33 22.20 12.95
N GLY A 564 28.29 22.27 13.80
CA GLY A 564 28.38 22.39 15.25
C GLY A 564 28.74 23.80 15.75
N ASN A 565 28.65 24.81 14.89
CA ASN A 565 29.11 26.18 15.20
C ASN A 565 28.00 27.11 15.68
N GLU A 566 26.73 26.75 15.46
CA GLU A 566 25.58 27.56 15.86
C GLU A 566 24.57 26.69 16.61
N LEU A 567 24.11 27.20 17.76
CA LEU A 567 23.00 26.67 18.53
C LEU A 567 21.79 27.59 18.33
N TRP A 568 20.70 27.00 17.88
CA TRP A 568 19.42 27.63 17.64
C TRP A 568 18.41 27.08 18.63
N PHE A 569 17.42 27.88 19.01
CA PHE A 569 16.37 27.45 19.94
C PHE A 569 15.16 28.39 19.87
N THR A 570 14.04 27.92 20.42
CA THR A 570 12.82 28.71 20.61
C THR A 570 12.84 29.35 22.01
N GLY A 571 12.45 30.62 22.10
CA GLY A 571 12.22 31.29 23.38
C GLY A 571 11.17 32.40 23.24
N GLN A 572 10.77 33.06 24.32
CA GLN A 572 9.88 34.24 24.18
C GLN A 572 10.65 35.44 23.60
N SER A 573 9.99 36.23 22.77
CA SER A 573 10.60 37.43 22.19
C SER A 573 11.13 38.38 23.28
N ARG A 574 12.39 38.79 23.12
CA ARG A 574 13.08 39.79 23.96
C ARG A 574 12.98 41.20 23.36
N LEU A 575 12.54 41.30 22.10
CA LEU A 575 12.30 42.55 21.38
C LEU A 575 10.87 43.12 21.56
N GLY A 576 10.04 42.45 22.36
CA GLY A 576 8.68 42.91 22.70
C GLY A 576 7.59 42.48 21.71
N TYR A 577 7.88 41.54 20.83
CA TYR A 577 6.88 40.91 19.97
C TYR A 577 6.08 39.84 20.73
N PRO A 578 4.83 39.56 20.35
CA PRO A 578 4.06 38.48 20.98
C PRO A 578 4.59 37.09 20.61
N GLY A 579 4.50 36.19 21.58
CA GLY A 579 4.73 34.76 21.38
C GLY A 579 6.19 34.34 21.23
N PRO A 580 6.42 33.07 20.83
CA PRO A 580 7.76 32.55 20.65
C PRO A 580 8.50 33.21 19.48
N ALA A 581 9.82 33.22 19.61
CA ALA A 581 10.80 33.72 18.68
C ALA A 581 11.97 32.74 18.57
N ILE A 582 12.66 32.79 17.44
CA ILE A 582 13.83 31.97 17.13
C ILE A 582 15.08 32.74 17.51
N PHE A 583 15.95 32.11 18.29
CA PHE A 583 17.24 32.65 18.69
C PHE A 583 18.39 31.86 18.09
N ARG A 584 19.53 32.54 17.89
CA ARG A 584 20.81 31.96 17.48
C ARG A 584 21.90 32.35 18.47
N SER A 585 22.74 31.40 18.84
CA SER A 585 23.99 31.62 19.57
C SER A 585 25.16 30.98 18.83
N LEU A 586 26.28 31.71 18.74
CA LEU A 586 27.47 31.28 18.04
C LEU A 586 28.46 30.62 18.99
N LYS A 587 29.12 29.56 18.53
CA LYS A 587 30.19 28.90 19.27
C LYS A 587 31.46 29.73 19.18
N THR A 588 31.97 30.13 20.34
CA THR A 588 33.22 30.88 20.48
C THR A 588 34.27 30.05 21.24
N LYS A 589 35.48 30.59 21.37
CA LYS A 589 36.53 29.99 22.21
C LYS A 589 36.14 29.92 23.70
N ASP A 590 35.22 30.78 24.14
CA ASP A 590 34.81 30.92 25.55
C ASP A 590 33.45 30.26 25.82
N GLY A 591 32.87 29.56 24.83
CA GLY A 591 31.54 28.93 24.89
C GLY A 591 30.54 29.56 23.93
N TRP A 592 29.25 29.35 24.19
CA TRP A 592 28.16 29.94 23.42
C TRP A 592 28.09 31.47 23.68
N SER A 593 27.90 32.25 22.61
CA SER A 593 27.70 33.70 22.69
C SER A 593 26.35 34.05 23.30
N GLU A 594 26.15 35.33 23.63
CA GLU A 594 24.82 35.85 23.92
C GLU A 594 23.86 35.54 22.75
N PRO A 595 22.65 35.04 23.01
CA PRO A 595 21.69 34.72 21.96
C PRO A 595 21.13 35.97 21.27
N GLU A 596 21.11 35.92 19.95
CA GLU A 596 20.50 36.91 19.06
C GLU A 596 19.10 36.45 18.62
N GLU A 597 18.10 37.31 18.73
CA GLU A 597 16.74 37.04 18.22
C GLU A 597 16.73 37.22 16.69
N ILE A 598 16.46 36.13 15.94
CA ILE A 598 16.53 36.11 14.48
C ILE A 598 15.15 36.29 13.85
N VAL A 599 14.13 35.60 14.38
CA VAL A 599 12.74 35.69 13.87
C VAL A 599 11.78 35.83 15.04
N SER A 600 10.90 36.82 15.03
CA SER A 600 9.82 37.00 16.02
C SER A 600 8.43 36.74 15.42
N ASN A 601 7.41 36.81 16.29
CA ASN A 601 5.99 36.56 16.03
C ASN A 601 5.69 35.09 15.76
N PHE A 602 5.42 34.34 16.83
CA PHE A 602 4.95 32.95 16.77
C PHE A 602 5.80 32.08 15.83
N ALA A 603 7.12 32.22 15.93
CA ALA A 603 8.09 31.45 15.16
C ALA A 603 8.89 30.56 16.10
N GLY A 604 9.04 29.29 15.76
CA GLY A 604 9.72 28.32 16.61
C GLY A 604 10.25 27.11 15.85
N GLU A 605 10.83 26.19 16.60
CA GLU A 605 11.36 24.89 16.13
C GLU A 605 12.31 25.07 14.93
N PRO A 606 13.37 25.89 15.09
CA PRO A 606 14.27 26.23 14.00
C PRO A 606 15.11 25.02 13.59
N VAL A 607 15.30 24.85 12.29
CA VAL A 607 16.16 23.84 11.72
C VAL A 607 16.86 24.38 10.48
N LEU A 608 18.12 23.99 10.24
CA LEU A 608 18.89 24.45 9.09
C LEU A 608 19.44 23.29 8.26
N ASP A 609 19.37 23.43 6.93
CA ASP A 609 20.14 22.59 6.02
C ASP A 609 21.62 23.02 5.95
N ALA A 610 22.47 22.23 5.29
CA ALA A 610 23.90 22.56 5.15
C ALA A 610 24.17 23.77 4.24
N GLN A 611 23.15 24.29 3.53
CA GLN A 611 23.25 25.56 2.82
C GLN A 611 22.92 26.75 3.74
N GLY A 612 22.47 26.48 4.97
CA GLY A 612 22.10 27.46 5.97
C GLY A 612 20.71 28.06 5.75
N ASN A 613 19.86 27.43 4.93
CA ASN A 613 18.46 27.86 4.83
C ASN A 613 17.76 27.52 6.15
N LEU A 614 17.10 28.51 6.74
CA LEU A 614 16.37 28.37 7.99
C LEU A 614 14.93 27.93 7.70
N TYR A 615 14.55 26.76 8.17
CA TYR A 615 13.17 26.29 8.19
C TYR A 615 12.66 26.34 9.63
N PHE A 616 11.37 26.65 9.80
CA PHE A 616 10.77 26.81 11.11
C PHE A 616 9.25 26.70 11.02
N VAL A 617 8.59 26.36 12.13
CA VAL A 617 7.13 26.49 12.20
C VAL A 617 6.75 27.92 12.50
N HIS A 618 5.69 28.39 11.85
CA HIS A 618 4.98 29.59 12.20
C HIS A 618 3.52 29.26 12.52
N HIS A 619 3.09 29.60 13.74
CA HIS A 619 1.69 29.44 14.16
C HIS A 619 0.90 30.68 13.79
N TYR A 620 -0.18 30.51 13.03
CA TYR A 620 -1.15 31.58 12.79
C TYR A 620 -2.05 31.71 14.01
N VAL A 621 -2.14 32.92 14.55
CA VAL A 621 -2.83 33.21 15.80
C VAL A 621 -3.80 34.36 15.61
N THR A 622 -5.00 34.24 16.21
CA THR A 622 -5.99 35.32 16.23
C THR A 622 -5.59 36.44 17.20
N LYS A 623 -6.29 37.58 17.15
CA LYS A 623 -6.04 38.72 18.07
C LYS A 623 -6.26 38.40 19.55
N ASP A 624 -7.06 37.38 19.85
CA ASP A 624 -7.30 36.82 21.19
C ASP A 624 -6.31 35.70 21.56
N MET A 625 -5.21 35.57 20.81
CA MET A 625 -4.10 34.64 21.07
C MET A 625 -4.47 33.16 20.94
N LYS A 626 -5.42 32.81 20.06
CA LYS A 626 -5.78 31.42 19.76
C LYS A 626 -5.11 30.96 18.46
N ILE A 627 -4.38 29.84 18.52
CA ILE A 627 -3.81 29.18 17.34
C ILE A 627 -4.95 28.67 16.45
N ILE A 628 -4.86 28.92 15.16
CA ILE A 628 -5.86 28.51 14.15
C ILE A 628 -5.29 27.64 13.04
N GLU A 629 -3.99 27.73 12.77
CA GLU A 629 -3.28 26.96 11.75
C GLU A 629 -1.77 27.03 12.05
N ALA A 630 -0.97 26.14 11.47
CA ALA A 630 0.49 26.19 11.57
C ALA A 630 1.10 25.83 10.21
N ASP A 631 2.13 26.57 9.82
CA ASP A 631 2.84 26.39 8.57
C ASP A 631 4.33 26.25 8.77
N ILE A 632 4.96 25.45 7.91
CA ILE A 632 6.41 25.47 7.80
C ILE A 632 6.83 26.61 6.89
N TYR A 633 7.65 27.51 7.42
CA TYR A 633 8.28 28.60 6.70
C TYR A 633 9.73 28.29 6.38
N VAL A 634 10.25 28.96 5.36
CA VAL A 634 11.67 28.96 5.00
C VAL A 634 12.17 30.38 4.77
N ALA A 635 13.35 30.68 5.30
CA ALA A 635 14.14 31.86 4.98
C ALA A 635 15.44 31.37 4.30
N TYR A 636 15.64 31.73 3.03
CA TYR A 636 16.80 31.28 2.26
C TYR A 636 18.02 32.12 2.60
N LYS A 637 19.17 31.48 2.80
CA LYS A 637 20.43 32.19 3.07
C LYS A 637 20.85 32.95 1.80
N LYS A 638 21.29 34.21 1.96
CA LYS A 638 21.65 35.11 0.84
C LYS A 638 23.02 34.81 0.23
#